data_AF-A0A947AM56-F1
#
_entry.id   AF-A0A947AM56-F1
#
_cell.length_a   1.000
_cell.length_b   1.000
_cell.length_c   1.000
_cell.angle_alpha   90.00
_cell.angle_beta   90.00
_cell.angle_gamma   90.00
#
_symmetry.space_group_name_H-M   'P 1'
#
loop_
_entity.id
_entity.type
_entity.pdbx_description
1 polymer ?
#
loop_
_entity_poly.entity_id
_entity_poly.type
_entity_poly.pdbx_seq_one_letter_code
_entity_poly.pdbx_strand_id
1 'polypeptide(L)'
;AALRASKYFTIFVAENGYPIENASIRIDGKSGAKTDENGEYVYNYQNLPKKGLDLKVSKQGFNSWHRKVRAKPGQILEVALSGKEEVEEVVAVAKPEKKAPVEVKPAEKAIPAKARAKKALPKKAKPAKSKRIKSTVSVITRTYSYGISKPVPGVIVKVNGKRIGKTNSKGALTFKYRGRIDKEAKLTLSAQGYIPSQREASISAKGKQTIHRFFYPEKPKPIKVGIYGYVNNSPAEDLSEVINRVEEAISNNMFIYSSFSEVPKATLRDKMTQGSLDMETVSTKGWKKTRLMRTVDMIISGSVTKDDSGTTIETTVNTAEGNIILSQINKVRKQKNIKNTAKLIVKNIIDQFPFEGVIDAVEEDRYRLNLGKLDYKIRRGNEFSYMLPTSNSSGKFTGFRQAGTLKVKETEDANSWVKIAALNEGDEISIGDMIVRRRYLEEEKEASKDSFIILARGGLEPDAQPLWGVNVYVNNTWVGTTRSNGKVSVPVRLYEEHDILLSRHGYKPVKETFSVEKSKEVKEFALDVSSALFKVDSVPSGAVVFIDGVEIGTTPILDGTPVNFGFRKVKLSIGGEYRDWEKIIEFNQPEMDYLDDNKILFLKDYMKIGKMAEQSGNIDAAIEAYKKSERQSPDFSRAHCRLAQLSMDEKKDYDLAIREFEKVLSLPENRQIIYKQFAVTYTNLGHAYYEKGNQLVQTDKRGAARNFAKAIEKLKVAKQNIRFFPNLQFDEAVHDTYYYRAISYHKLYLITKKSSLLPKADRAWKEYFDFFPKNLEGKSSFVRIRQSAEKHRRQIKDLI
;
A
#
# COMPACT_ATOMS: atom_id res chain seq x y z
N ALA A 1 18.85 -15.14 36.97
CA ALA A 1 17.39 -14.98 36.79
C ALA A 1 17.10 -14.64 35.33
N ALA A 2 16.05 -15.20 34.71
CA ALA A 2 15.79 -15.01 33.28
C ALA A 2 15.46 -13.55 32.94
N LEU A 3 16.21 -12.96 32.00
CA LEU A 3 15.95 -11.63 31.44
C LEU A 3 14.62 -11.63 30.68
N ARG A 4 13.55 -11.17 31.34
CA ARG A 4 12.24 -10.99 30.69
C ARG A 4 12.32 -9.81 29.72
N ALA A 5 12.44 -10.13 28.43
CA ALA A 5 12.47 -9.14 27.36
C ALA A 5 11.28 -8.17 27.46
N SER A 6 11.57 -6.86 27.38
CA SER A 6 10.54 -5.83 27.25
C SER A 6 9.77 -6.05 25.97
N LYS A 7 8.46 -6.29 26.09
CA LYS A 7 7.55 -6.43 24.97
C LYS A 7 6.94 -5.06 24.66
N TYR A 8 6.53 -4.85 23.42
CA TYR A 8 5.84 -3.63 23.03
C TYR A 8 4.63 -3.94 22.17
N PHE A 9 3.72 -2.97 22.05
CA PHE A 9 2.72 -2.90 20.98
C PHE A 9 2.52 -1.43 20.61
N THR A 10 2.14 -1.18 19.36
CA THR A 10 1.90 0.17 18.85
C THR A 10 0.41 0.48 18.92
N ILE A 11 0.05 1.68 19.34
CA ILE A 11 -1.30 2.24 19.23
C ILE A 11 -1.27 3.20 18.05
N PHE A 12 -1.94 2.84 16.96
CA PHE A 12 -2.06 3.69 15.77
C PHE A 12 -3.42 4.39 15.81
N VAL A 13 -3.42 5.71 15.97
CA VAL A 13 -4.64 6.51 16.06
C VAL A 13 -4.90 7.19 14.72
N ALA A 14 -6.06 6.89 14.13
CA ALA A 14 -6.35 7.30 12.76
C ALA A 14 -7.82 7.69 12.55
N GLU A 15 -8.10 8.44 11.48
CA GLU A 15 -9.46 8.55 10.92
C GLU A 15 -9.45 7.99 9.50
N ASN A 16 -10.22 6.92 9.26
CA ASN A 16 -10.25 6.20 7.97
C ASN A 16 -8.86 5.81 7.44
N GLY A 17 -7.94 5.41 8.34
CA GLY A 17 -6.57 5.03 8.01
C GLY A 17 -5.58 6.19 7.80
N TYR A 18 -6.00 7.45 7.95
CA TYR A 18 -5.10 8.60 7.99
C TYR A 18 -4.62 8.87 9.43
N PRO A 19 -3.31 9.04 9.66
CA PRO A 19 -2.76 9.23 11.00
C PRO A 19 -3.26 10.52 11.68
N ILE A 20 -3.46 10.45 13.00
CA ILE A 20 -3.81 11.61 13.83
C ILE A 20 -2.68 11.88 14.82
N GLU A 21 -1.84 12.86 14.49
CA GLU A 21 -0.79 13.36 15.38
C GLU A 21 -1.36 13.95 16.67
N ASN A 22 -0.59 13.89 17.76
CA ASN A 22 -0.85 14.64 19.00
C ASN A 22 -2.21 14.26 19.65
N ALA A 23 -2.72 13.05 19.41
CA ALA A 23 -3.86 12.47 20.09
C ALA A 23 -3.41 11.98 21.47
N SER A 24 -4.12 12.39 22.53
CA SER A 24 -3.75 12.07 23.91
C SER A 24 -4.19 10.66 24.28
N ILE A 25 -3.28 9.88 24.85
CA ILE A 25 -3.47 8.49 25.24
C ILE A 25 -3.33 8.36 26.76
N ARG A 26 -4.27 7.63 27.39
CA ARG A 26 -4.21 7.20 28.80
C ARG A 26 -4.38 5.69 28.89
N ILE A 27 -3.57 5.05 29.73
CA ILE A 27 -3.56 3.59 29.95
C ILE A 27 -3.65 3.34 31.45
N ASP A 28 -4.63 2.54 31.88
CA ASP A 28 -4.90 2.19 33.29
C ASP A 28 -4.91 3.43 34.21
N GLY A 29 -5.58 4.50 33.76
CA GLY A 29 -5.69 5.78 34.48
C GLY A 29 -4.44 6.67 34.46
N LYS A 30 -3.26 6.16 34.07
CA LYS A 30 -2.02 6.94 34.00
C LYS A 30 -2.03 7.90 32.79
N SER A 31 -1.72 9.16 33.03
CA SER A 31 -1.68 10.23 32.03
C SER A 31 -0.29 10.47 31.46
N GLY A 32 -0.18 10.78 30.17
CA GLY A 32 0.99 11.50 29.63
C GLY A 32 1.40 11.20 28.20
N ALA A 33 0.85 10.17 27.56
CA ALA A 33 1.23 9.80 26.20
C ALA A 33 0.49 10.64 25.14
N LYS A 34 1.17 10.92 24.02
CA LYS A 34 0.59 11.43 22.78
C LYS A 34 1.10 10.61 21.60
N THR A 35 0.34 10.60 20.51
CA THR A 35 0.82 10.11 19.23
C THR A 35 1.80 11.06 18.56
N ASP A 36 2.76 10.50 17.83
CA ASP A 36 3.70 11.21 16.96
C ASP A 36 3.05 11.65 15.63
N GLU A 37 3.84 12.22 14.71
CA GLU A 37 3.42 12.67 13.37
C GLU A 37 2.81 11.55 12.50
N ASN A 38 3.17 10.30 12.76
CA ASN A 38 2.61 9.12 12.09
C ASN A 38 1.35 8.60 12.79
N GLY A 39 0.82 9.33 13.78
CA GLY A 39 -0.33 8.90 14.57
C GLY A 39 -0.03 7.69 15.46
N GLU A 40 1.24 7.36 15.70
CA GLU A 40 1.64 6.18 16.45
C GLU A 40 2.07 6.50 17.88
N TYR A 41 1.90 5.52 18.77
CA TYR A 41 2.47 5.53 20.11
C TYR A 41 2.86 4.12 20.54
N VAL A 42 4.14 3.89 20.80
CA VAL A 42 4.68 2.58 21.19
C VAL A 42 4.62 2.39 22.70
N TYR A 43 3.74 1.53 23.17
CA TYR A 43 3.63 1.17 24.59
C TYR A 43 4.52 -0.04 24.92
N ASN A 44 5.46 0.17 25.86
CA ASN A 44 6.40 -0.85 26.33
C ASN A 44 5.94 -1.45 27.66
N TYR A 45 5.99 -2.77 27.80
CA TYR A 45 5.53 -3.50 28.98
C TYR A 45 6.37 -4.75 29.25
N GLN A 46 6.48 -5.14 30.53
CA GLN A 46 7.09 -6.42 30.91
C GLN A 46 6.05 -7.55 31.02
N ASN A 47 4.89 -7.27 31.63
CA ASN A 47 3.74 -8.16 31.75
C ASN A 47 2.45 -7.39 31.45
N LEU A 48 1.51 -8.01 30.73
CA LEU A 48 0.15 -7.48 30.58
C LEU A 48 -0.76 -8.05 31.69
N PRO A 49 -1.70 -7.26 32.24
CA PRO A 49 -2.73 -7.79 33.13
C PRO A 49 -3.56 -8.87 32.42
N LYS A 50 -3.85 -10.00 33.08
CA LYS A 50 -4.75 -11.05 32.54
C LYS A 50 -6.13 -10.50 32.14
N LYS A 51 -6.57 -9.40 32.76
CA LYS A 51 -7.85 -8.71 32.48
C LYS A 51 -7.81 -7.71 31.31
N GLY A 52 -6.66 -7.54 30.64
CA GLY A 52 -6.43 -6.52 29.61
C GLY A 52 -6.17 -5.12 30.17
N LEU A 53 -5.60 -4.24 29.35
CA LEU A 53 -5.34 -2.83 29.66
C LEU A 53 -6.59 -1.99 29.38
N ASP A 54 -6.84 -0.97 30.20
CA ASP A 54 -7.86 0.03 29.93
C ASP A 54 -7.28 1.21 29.14
N LEU A 55 -7.72 1.38 27.89
CA LEU A 55 -7.18 2.37 26.96
C LEU A 55 -8.22 3.47 26.67
N LYS A 56 -7.79 4.73 26.78
CA LYS A 56 -8.60 5.91 26.41
C LYS A 56 -7.80 6.85 25.52
N VAL A 57 -8.38 7.26 24.39
CA VAL A 57 -7.76 8.10 23.38
C VAL A 57 -8.64 9.31 23.06
N SER A 58 -8.07 10.51 23.00
CA SER A 58 -8.82 11.74 22.75
C SER A 58 -8.01 12.80 22.02
N LYS A 59 -8.64 13.48 21.05
CA LYS A 59 -8.10 14.63 20.32
C LYS A 59 -9.19 15.71 20.22
N GLN A 60 -8.80 16.99 20.30
CA GLN A 60 -9.72 18.10 20.02
C GLN A 60 -10.26 18.00 18.59
N GLY A 61 -11.56 18.24 18.39
CA GLY A 61 -12.22 18.01 17.10
C GLY A 61 -12.62 16.56 16.82
N PHE A 62 -12.36 15.59 17.72
CA PHE A 62 -12.75 14.18 17.57
C PHE A 62 -13.57 13.66 18.76
N ASN A 63 -14.38 12.63 18.54
CA ASN A 63 -15.04 11.91 19.61
C ASN A 63 -14.00 11.10 20.41
N SER A 64 -14.09 11.09 21.74
CA SER A 64 -13.15 10.32 22.57
C SER A 64 -13.44 8.83 22.47
N TRP A 65 -12.40 8.04 22.20
CA TRP A 65 -12.47 6.58 22.12
C TRP A 65 -12.01 5.95 23.44
N HIS A 66 -12.65 4.85 23.84
CA HIS A 66 -12.35 4.17 25.09
C HIS A 66 -12.71 2.68 24.99
N ARG A 67 -11.77 1.79 25.30
CA ARG A 67 -11.99 0.34 25.30
C ARG A 67 -10.94 -0.39 26.12
N LYS A 68 -11.34 -1.50 26.74
CA LYS A 68 -10.41 -2.47 27.32
C LYS A 68 -9.83 -3.37 26.22
N VAL A 69 -8.50 -3.51 26.18
CA VAL A 69 -7.79 -4.16 25.07
C VAL A 69 -6.78 -5.20 25.56
N ARG A 70 -6.57 -6.23 24.73
CA ARG A 70 -5.48 -7.21 24.88
C ARG A 70 -4.62 -7.10 23.63
N ALA A 71 -3.32 -6.86 23.80
CA ALA A 71 -2.37 -6.74 22.70
C ALA A 71 -1.32 -7.87 22.76
N LYS A 72 -0.89 -8.36 21.61
CA LYS A 72 0.27 -9.26 21.49
C LYS A 72 1.57 -8.44 21.35
N PRO A 73 2.76 -9.00 21.67
CA PRO A 73 4.03 -8.37 21.35
C PRO A 73 4.13 -8.05 19.85
N GLY A 74 4.59 -6.86 19.49
CA GLY A 74 4.72 -6.39 18.11
C GLY A 74 3.41 -6.04 17.39
N GLN A 75 2.25 -6.19 18.04
CA GLN A 75 0.96 -5.87 17.43
C GLN A 75 0.78 -4.37 17.23
N ILE A 76 0.18 -3.97 16.10
CA ILE A 76 -0.40 -2.64 15.92
C ILE A 76 -1.89 -2.72 16.29
N LEU A 77 -2.31 -1.87 17.23
CA LEU A 77 -3.67 -1.71 17.69
C LEU A 77 -4.23 -0.42 17.09
N GLU A 78 -5.04 -0.54 16.04
CA GLU A 78 -5.69 0.60 15.41
C GLU A 78 -6.84 1.15 16.27
N VAL A 79 -6.81 2.47 16.50
CA VAL A 79 -7.82 3.25 17.22
C VAL A 79 -8.41 4.27 16.26
N ALA A 80 -9.55 3.92 15.68
CA ALA A 80 -10.30 4.83 14.81
C ALA A 80 -10.99 5.93 15.63
N LEU A 81 -10.54 7.17 15.49
CA LEU A 81 -11.27 8.35 15.95
C LEU A 81 -12.15 8.89 14.82
N SER A 82 -13.41 9.20 15.12
CA SER A 82 -14.28 9.95 14.22
C SER A 82 -14.23 11.44 14.55
N GLY A 83 -14.12 12.32 13.55
CA GLY A 83 -14.31 13.75 13.76
C GLY A 83 -15.65 14.05 14.47
N LYS A 84 -15.66 15.07 15.34
CA LYS A 84 -16.90 15.69 15.82
C LYS A 84 -17.55 16.38 14.62
N GLU A 85 -18.86 16.18 14.42
CA GLU A 85 -19.61 16.95 13.43
C GLU A 85 -19.52 18.44 13.82
N GLU A 86 -18.72 19.23 13.09
CA GLU A 86 -18.80 20.69 13.17
C GLU A 86 -20.19 21.12 12.69
N VAL A 87 -21.02 21.50 13.64
CA VAL A 87 -22.28 22.17 13.37
C VAL A 87 -21.95 23.65 13.19
N GLU A 88 -21.70 24.08 11.96
CA GLU A 88 -21.72 25.51 11.63
C GLU A 88 -23.11 26.07 12.00
N GLU A 89 -23.17 26.90 13.05
CA GLU A 89 -24.40 27.53 13.48
C GLU A 89 -24.70 28.78 12.65
N VAL A 90 -25.07 28.56 11.37
CA VAL A 90 -25.49 29.65 10.48
C VAL A 90 -26.92 30.10 10.83
N VAL A 91 -27.05 31.05 11.75
CA VAL A 91 -28.33 31.68 12.10
C VAL A 91 -28.77 32.63 10.97
N ALA A 92 -29.59 32.13 10.06
CA ALA A 92 -30.24 32.97 9.05
C ALA A 92 -31.38 33.79 9.67
N VAL A 93 -31.08 35.00 10.13
CA VAL A 93 -32.08 36.02 10.50
C VAL A 93 -32.67 36.65 9.24
N ALA A 94 -33.99 36.69 9.13
CA ALA A 94 -34.69 37.47 8.10
C ALA A 94 -35.46 38.61 8.77
N LYS A 95 -35.08 39.85 8.48
CA LYS A 95 -35.93 41.03 8.72
C LYS A 95 -36.78 41.29 7.47
N PRO A 96 -38.07 41.65 7.60
CA PRO A 96 -38.89 42.05 6.47
C PRO A 96 -38.79 43.56 6.22
N GLU A 97 -38.57 43.97 4.98
CA GLU A 97 -38.83 45.35 4.56
C GLU A 97 -40.23 45.48 3.96
N LYS A 98 -40.89 46.60 4.27
CA LYS A 98 -42.20 46.96 3.71
C LYS A 98 -42.02 47.56 2.32
N LYS A 99 -42.98 47.30 1.41
CA LYS A 99 -43.26 48.20 0.29
C LYS A 99 -44.71 48.67 0.35
N ALA A 100 -44.92 49.95 0.08
CA ALA A 100 -46.22 50.58 -0.12
C ALA A 100 -46.54 50.64 -1.65
N PRO A 101 -47.80 50.85 -2.06
CA PRO A 101 -48.26 50.61 -3.43
C PRO A 101 -48.37 51.89 -4.29
N VAL A 102 -48.53 51.70 -5.60
CA VAL A 102 -49.03 52.71 -6.56
C VAL A 102 -49.99 52.05 -7.57
N GLU A 103 -50.99 52.81 -8.01
CA GLU A 103 -52.04 52.53 -9.02
C GLU A 103 -51.47 52.25 -10.45
N VAL A 104 -52.21 51.86 -11.52
CA VAL A 104 -53.44 52.45 -12.12
C VAL A 104 -54.30 51.41 -12.89
N LYS A 105 -55.60 51.77 -13.07
CA LYS A 105 -56.72 51.16 -13.85
C LYS A 105 -56.47 51.13 -15.38
N PRO A 106 -57.41 50.69 -16.29
CA PRO A 106 -58.80 50.15 -16.16
C PRO A 106 -58.94 48.71 -16.77
N ALA A 107 -60.08 48.11 -17.13
CA ALA A 107 -61.48 48.56 -17.33
C ALA A 107 -62.58 47.48 -17.10
N GLU A 108 -63.76 47.69 -17.68
CA GLU A 108 -65.01 46.90 -17.70
C GLU A 108 -65.10 45.93 -18.93
N LYS A 109 -66.08 45.01 -19.15
CA LYS A 109 -67.42 44.71 -18.55
C LYS A 109 -67.90 43.30 -19.00
N ALA A 110 -68.60 42.53 -18.16
CA ALA A 110 -69.68 41.58 -18.58
C ALA A 110 -70.46 40.95 -17.38
N ILE A 111 -71.73 41.37 -17.32
CA ILE A 111 -72.98 40.98 -16.59
C ILE A 111 -73.14 39.52 -16.06
N PRO A 112 -73.98 39.25 -15.02
CA PRO A 112 -73.88 38.07 -14.14
C PRO A 112 -75.02 37.03 -14.26
N ALA A 113 -74.87 35.87 -13.59
CA ALA A 113 -75.91 34.85 -13.44
C ALA A 113 -76.19 34.44 -11.97
N LYS A 114 -77.32 34.94 -11.46
CA LYS A 114 -78.26 34.45 -10.41
C LYS A 114 -77.76 33.55 -9.25
N ALA A 115 -78.10 33.98 -8.04
CA ALA A 115 -77.99 33.22 -6.80
C ALA A 115 -79.02 32.09 -6.67
N ARG A 116 -78.65 31.02 -5.94
CA ARG A 116 -79.60 30.22 -5.15
C ARG A 116 -78.89 29.60 -3.94
N ALA A 117 -79.37 29.91 -2.73
CA ALA A 117 -78.79 29.38 -1.49
C ALA A 117 -79.24 27.94 -1.22
N LYS A 118 -78.38 27.11 -0.64
CA LYS A 118 -78.78 26.05 0.29
C LYS A 118 -77.62 25.50 1.13
N LYS A 119 -77.91 25.34 2.44
CA LYS A 119 -77.20 24.61 3.51
C LYS A 119 -75.80 25.08 3.91
N ALA A 120 -75.68 25.37 5.21
CA ALA A 120 -74.42 25.63 5.89
C ALA A 120 -73.54 24.36 5.98
N LEU A 121 -72.24 24.53 5.73
CA LEU A 121 -71.21 23.62 6.24
C LEU A 121 -70.52 24.26 7.46
N PRO A 122 -69.99 23.46 8.41
CA PRO A 122 -69.34 23.98 9.60
C PRO A 122 -68.09 24.80 9.26
N LYS A 123 -67.78 25.80 10.10
CA LYS A 123 -66.60 26.66 9.98
C LYS A 123 -65.34 25.79 9.83
N LYS A 124 -64.63 25.89 8.70
CA LYS A 124 -63.30 25.27 8.54
C LYS A 124 -62.39 25.77 9.66
N ALA A 125 -61.99 24.86 10.55
CA ALA A 125 -61.00 25.15 11.57
C ALA A 125 -59.72 25.68 10.92
N LYS A 126 -59.12 26.73 11.48
CA LYS A 126 -57.78 27.19 11.07
C LYS A 126 -56.82 26.01 11.26
N PRO A 127 -56.08 25.56 10.23
CA PRO A 127 -55.18 24.42 10.38
C PRO A 127 -54.15 24.73 11.47
N ALA A 128 -54.00 23.81 12.42
CA ALA A 128 -53.06 23.96 13.53
C ALA A 128 -51.66 24.25 12.98
N LYS A 129 -50.98 25.27 13.53
CA LYS A 129 -49.64 25.67 13.09
C LYS A 129 -48.66 24.54 13.40
N SER A 130 -48.36 23.68 12.41
CA SER A 130 -47.48 22.54 12.62
C SER A 130 -46.10 22.97 13.11
N LYS A 131 -45.59 22.24 14.12
CA LYS A 131 -44.39 22.57 14.87
C LYS A 131 -43.16 22.47 13.96
N ARG A 132 -42.38 23.55 13.85
CA ARG A 132 -41.10 23.55 13.12
C ARG A 132 -40.01 22.85 13.94
N ILE A 133 -39.53 21.71 13.46
CA ILE A 133 -38.49 20.89 14.14
C ILE A 133 -37.15 20.99 13.40
N LYS A 134 -36.04 20.87 14.13
CA LYS A 134 -34.69 20.73 13.56
C LYS A 134 -34.43 19.25 13.23
N SER A 135 -34.17 18.90 11.97
CA SER A 135 -33.62 17.61 11.55
C SER A 135 -32.13 17.74 11.21
N THR A 136 -31.41 16.62 11.15
CA THR A 136 -30.03 16.58 10.64
C THR A 136 -30.04 15.88 9.29
N VAL A 137 -29.52 16.54 8.24
CA VAL A 137 -29.45 16.00 6.89
C VAL A 137 -27.98 15.81 6.54
N SER A 138 -27.60 14.58 6.16
CA SER A 138 -26.28 14.24 5.65
C SER A 138 -26.40 13.86 4.17
N VAL A 139 -25.74 14.61 3.30
CA VAL A 139 -25.63 14.31 1.87
C VAL A 139 -24.29 13.59 1.64
N ILE A 140 -24.31 12.47 0.91
CA ILE A 140 -23.14 11.67 0.55
C ILE A 140 -23.14 11.45 -0.97
N THR A 141 -22.18 12.07 -1.64
CA THR A 141 -21.99 12.05 -3.10
C THR A 141 -20.80 11.18 -3.49
N ARG A 142 -21.04 10.24 -4.39
CA ARG A 142 -20.03 9.26 -4.84
C ARG A 142 -20.05 9.10 -6.35
N THR A 143 -18.98 8.54 -6.87
CA THR A 143 -18.91 7.98 -8.22
C THR A 143 -18.57 6.50 -8.09
N TYR A 144 -18.83 5.72 -9.13
CA TYR A 144 -18.52 4.30 -9.18
C TYR A 144 -17.91 3.99 -10.55
N SER A 145 -16.87 3.16 -10.58
CA SER A 145 -16.28 2.66 -11.82
C SER A 145 -15.48 1.39 -11.54
N TYR A 146 -15.71 0.33 -12.32
CA TYR A 146 -15.06 -0.98 -12.28
C TYR A 146 -14.94 -1.55 -10.86
N GLY A 147 -16.08 -1.55 -10.16
CA GLY A 147 -16.14 -2.08 -8.80
C GLY A 147 -15.51 -1.19 -7.71
N ILE A 148 -15.10 0.05 -8.02
CA ILE A 148 -14.51 1.00 -7.08
C ILE A 148 -15.44 2.20 -6.88
N SER A 149 -15.86 2.46 -5.64
CA SER A 149 -16.62 3.66 -5.30
C SER A 149 -15.76 4.77 -4.68
N LYS A 150 -15.65 5.91 -5.36
CA LYS A 150 -14.84 7.08 -4.94
C LYS A 150 -15.75 8.24 -4.48
N PRO A 151 -15.34 9.07 -3.52
CA PRO A 151 -16.11 10.26 -3.14
C PRO A 151 -16.12 11.31 -4.26
N VAL A 152 -17.19 12.10 -4.36
CA VAL A 152 -17.28 13.26 -5.28
C VAL A 152 -17.34 14.53 -4.44
N PRO A 153 -16.22 15.26 -4.27
CA PRO A 153 -16.17 16.52 -3.53
C PRO A 153 -16.75 17.68 -4.35
N GLY A 154 -17.03 18.80 -3.68
CA GLY A 154 -17.37 20.07 -4.32
C GLY A 154 -18.82 20.21 -4.81
N VAL A 155 -19.65 19.15 -4.71
CA VAL A 155 -21.07 19.17 -5.14
C VAL A 155 -21.83 20.22 -4.35
N ILE A 156 -22.46 21.16 -5.05
CA ILE A 156 -23.19 22.28 -4.45
C ILE A 156 -24.53 21.76 -3.95
N VAL A 157 -24.83 22.03 -2.68
CA VAL A 157 -26.09 21.65 -2.04
C VAL A 157 -26.96 22.89 -1.85
N LYS A 158 -28.19 22.85 -2.38
CA LYS A 158 -29.24 23.88 -2.19
C LYS A 158 -30.49 23.24 -1.57
N VAL A 159 -31.19 23.98 -0.71
CA VAL A 159 -32.50 23.59 -0.16
C VAL A 159 -33.50 24.70 -0.47
N ASN A 160 -34.57 24.36 -1.18
CA ASN A 160 -35.56 25.31 -1.72
C ASN A 160 -34.87 26.49 -2.44
N GLY A 161 -33.89 26.19 -3.31
CA GLY A 161 -33.09 27.17 -4.05
C GLY A 161 -31.96 27.84 -3.26
N LYS A 162 -32.05 27.95 -1.92
CA LYS A 162 -31.01 28.57 -1.10
C LYS A 162 -29.79 27.65 -0.96
N ARG A 163 -28.59 28.15 -1.31
CA ARG A 163 -27.31 27.43 -1.13
C ARG A 163 -27.03 27.19 0.36
N ILE A 164 -26.67 25.96 0.68
CA ILE A 164 -26.28 25.50 2.03
C ILE A 164 -24.76 25.34 2.11
N GLY A 165 -24.13 24.69 1.13
CA GLY A 165 -22.70 24.41 1.16
C GLY A 165 -22.20 23.65 -0.06
N LYS A 166 -21.04 23.00 0.08
CA LYS A 166 -20.45 22.06 -0.88
C LYS A 166 -20.01 20.78 -0.14
N THR A 167 -19.97 19.63 -0.81
CA THR A 167 -19.43 18.40 -0.22
C THR A 167 -17.91 18.49 -0.04
N ASN A 168 -17.41 17.93 1.07
CA ASN A 168 -15.99 17.91 1.43
C ASN A 168 -15.20 16.85 0.65
N SER A 169 -13.91 16.68 0.94
CA SER A 169 -13.01 15.67 0.33
C SER A 169 -13.50 14.22 0.45
N LYS A 170 -14.31 13.91 1.48
CA LYS A 170 -14.96 12.60 1.68
C LYS A 170 -16.28 12.47 0.91
N GLY A 171 -16.64 13.46 0.10
CA GLY A 171 -17.89 13.52 -0.65
C GLY A 171 -19.11 13.72 0.24
N ALA A 172 -18.95 14.37 1.41
CA ALA A 172 -20.02 14.50 2.40
C ALA A 172 -20.32 15.97 2.76
N LEU A 173 -21.57 16.27 3.07
CA LEU A 173 -22.00 17.51 3.74
C LEU A 173 -23.11 17.19 4.73
N THR A 174 -22.93 17.54 6.01
CA THR A 174 -23.98 17.42 7.04
C THR A 174 -24.42 18.81 7.49
N PHE A 175 -25.73 19.04 7.56
CA PHE A 175 -26.29 20.32 7.99
C PHE A 175 -27.58 20.13 8.82
N LYS A 176 -27.97 21.16 9.57
CA LYS A 176 -29.25 21.18 10.29
C LYS A 176 -30.31 21.82 9.41
N TYR A 177 -31.43 21.13 9.20
CA TYR A 177 -32.59 21.64 8.47
C TYR A 177 -33.73 21.98 9.45
N ARG A 178 -34.41 23.11 9.28
CA ARG A 178 -35.55 23.52 10.13
C ARG A 178 -36.83 23.66 9.31
N GLY A 179 -37.53 22.55 9.13
CA GLY A 179 -38.77 22.46 8.35
C GLY A 179 -40.01 22.24 9.22
N ARG A 180 -41.15 22.07 8.54
CA ARG A 180 -42.40 21.54 9.10
C ARG A 180 -42.43 20.03 8.89
N ILE A 181 -43.00 19.24 9.82
CA ILE A 181 -42.98 17.76 9.73
C ILE A 181 -43.85 17.25 8.56
N ASP A 182 -44.94 17.96 8.30
CA ASP A 182 -45.93 17.77 7.24
C ASP A 182 -45.52 18.34 5.87
N LYS A 183 -44.32 18.93 5.75
CA LYS A 183 -43.83 19.49 4.48
C LYS A 183 -42.41 19.04 4.18
N GLU A 184 -42.25 18.49 2.98
CA GLU A 184 -40.94 18.26 2.40
C GLU A 184 -40.35 19.57 1.86
N ALA A 185 -39.03 19.61 1.75
CA ALA A 185 -38.29 20.63 1.03
C ALA A 185 -37.46 19.99 -0.08
N LYS A 186 -37.35 20.71 -1.19
CA LYS A 186 -36.62 20.31 -2.38
C LYS A 186 -35.13 20.51 -2.15
N LEU A 187 -34.40 19.41 -2.05
CA LEU A 187 -32.94 19.37 -2.06
C LEU A 187 -32.48 19.31 -3.52
N THR A 188 -31.59 20.21 -3.91
CA THR A 188 -30.97 20.22 -5.24
C THR A 188 -29.46 20.08 -5.06
N LEU A 189 -28.89 19.10 -5.74
CA LEU A 189 -27.45 18.84 -5.79
C LEU A 189 -26.94 19.19 -7.19
N SER A 190 -25.92 20.02 -7.32
CA SER A 190 -25.32 20.40 -8.61
C SER A 190 -23.84 20.03 -8.68
N ALA A 191 -23.45 19.26 -9.69
CA ALA A 191 -22.11 18.72 -9.89
C ALA A 191 -21.65 19.00 -11.34
N GLN A 192 -20.82 20.03 -11.53
CA GLN A 192 -20.29 20.43 -12.84
C GLN A 192 -19.26 19.40 -13.35
N GLY A 193 -19.36 19.00 -14.62
CA GLY A 193 -18.49 17.95 -15.20
C GLY A 193 -18.95 16.52 -14.89
N TYR A 194 -20.17 16.35 -14.39
CA TYR A 194 -20.75 15.07 -14.02
C TYR A 194 -22.17 14.90 -14.57
N ILE A 195 -22.56 13.66 -14.80
CA ILE A 195 -23.91 13.22 -15.13
C ILE A 195 -24.53 12.56 -13.87
N PRO A 196 -25.75 12.95 -13.48
CA PRO A 196 -26.48 14.09 -13.99
C PRO A 196 -25.88 15.39 -13.42
N SER A 197 -25.83 16.47 -14.20
CA SER A 197 -25.23 17.74 -13.75
C SER A 197 -26.00 18.38 -12.59
N GLN A 198 -27.28 18.04 -12.46
CA GLN A 198 -28.12 18.34 -11.32
C GLN A 198 -28.99 17.12 -10.95
N ARG A 199 -29.10 16.80 -9.65
CA ARG A 199 -30.04 15.77 -9.13
C ARG A 199 -30.87 16.32 -7.98
N GLU A 200 -32.13 15.91 -7.92
CA GLU A 200 -33.07 16.37 -6.91
C GLU A 200 -33.40 15.27 -5.89
N ALA A 201 -33.88 15.68 -4.71
CA ALA A 201 -34.39 14.80 -3.68
C ALA A 201 -35.36 15.58 -2.77
N SER A 202 -36.27 14.87 -2.10
CA SER A 202 -37.00 15.42 -0.95
C SER A 202 -36.21 15.26 0.34
N ILE A 203 -36.31 16.25 1.22
CA ILE A 203 -35.94 16.16 2.64
C ILE A 203 -37.12 16.58 3.52
N SER A 204 -37.31 15.89 4.64
CA SER A 204 -38.37 16.22 5.62
C SER A 204 -37.77 16.78 6.93
N ALA A 205 -38.62 17.31 7.81
CA ALA A 205 -38.20 17.70 9.17
C ALA A 205 -38.21 16.52 10.18
N LYS A 206 -37.99 15.27 9.71
CA LYS A 206 -38.00 14.05 10.55
C LYS A 206 -36.57 13.54 10.81
N GLY A 207 -36.18 13.42 12.08
CA GLY A 207 -34.99 12.67 12.53
C GLY A 207 -33.62 13.07 11.92
N LYS A 208 -32.71 12.07 11.83
CA LYS A 208 -31.50 12.15 11.00
C LYS A 208 -31.79 11.45 9.67
N GLN A 209 -31.51 12.13 8.56
CA GLN A 209 -31.67 11.61 7.20
C GLN A 209 -30.32 11.58 6.50
N THR A 210 -30.02 10.49 5.78
CA THR A 210 -28.82 10.36 4.95
C THR A 210 -29.24 10.17 3.50
N ILE A 211 -28.77 11.04 2.61
CA ILE A 211 -29.07 11.00 1.18
C ILE A 211 -27.81 10.62 0.43
N HIS A 212 -27.79 9.38 -0.06
CA HIS A 212 -26.77 8.88 -0.97
C HIS A 212 -27.16 9.22 -2.43
N ARG A 213 -26.21 9.77 -3.20
CA ARG A 213 -26.38 10.03 -4.63
C ARG A 213 -25.11 9.73 -5.41
N PHE A 214 -25.27 9.20 -6.62
CA PHE A 214 -24.19 8.96 -7.56
C PHE A 214 -24.12 10.05 -8.63
N PHE A 215 -22.88 10.38 -8.99
CA PHE A 215 -22.49 11.33 -10.04
C PHE A 215 -21.31 10.70 -10.79
N TYR A 216 -21.38 10.65 -12.12
CA TYR A 216 -20.38 10.02 -12.98
C TYR A 216 -19.75 11.05 -13.91
N PRO A 217 -18.44 11.04 -14.19
CA PRO A 217 -17.82 12.00 -15.12
C PRO A 217 -18.50 11.98 -16.49
N GLU A 218 -18.68 13.15 -17.12
CA GLU A 218 -19.31 13.28 -18.45
C GLU A 218 -18.63 12.38 -19.49
N LYS A 219 -17.28 12.44 -19.58
CA LYS A 219 -16.47 11.43 -20.27
C LYS A 219 -15.93 10.42 -19.24
N PRO A 220 -16.18 9.10 -19.39
CA PRO A 220 -15.56 8.07 -18.55
C PRO A 220 -14.04 8.19 -18.54
N LYS A 221 -13.41 7.81 -17.42
CA LYS A 221 -11.95 7.87 -17.31
C LYS A 221 -11.31 6.75 -18.14
N PRO A 222 -10.18 7.01 -18.83
CA PRO A 222 -9.46 5.97 -19.55
C PRO A 222 -9.06 4.83 -18.60
N ILE A 223 -9.18 3.60 -19.08
CA ILE A 223 -8.70 2.41 -18.38
C ILE A 223 -7.17 2.44 -18.41
N LYS A 224 -6.51 2.34 -17.25
CA LYS A 224 -5.04 2.26 -17.19
C LYS A 224 -4.61 0.83 -17.50
N VAL A 225 -3.97 0.63 -18.63
CA VAL A 225 -3.57 -0.68 -19.16
C VAL A 225 -2.06 -0.84 -19.06
N GLY A 226 -1.61 -1.91 -18.42
CA GLY A 226 -0.21 -2.31 -18.44
C GLY A 226 -0.01 -3.55 -19.28
N ILE A 227 0.87 -3.48 -20.27
CA ILE A 227 1.37 -4.67 -20.97
C ILE A 227 2.50 -5.24 -20.10
N TYR A 228 2.23 -6.33 -19.38
CA TYR A 228 3.21 -7.00 -18.52
C TYR A 228 4.30 -7.69 -19.35
N GLY A 229 3.88 -8.24 -20.47
CA GLY A 229 4.72 -8.78 -21.53
C GLY A 229 4.31 -10.18 -21.99
N TYR A 230 5.08 -10.71 -22.94
CA TYR A 230 4.94 -12.07 -23.46
C TYR A 230 6.18 -12.90 -23.09
N VAL A 231 5.98 -14.16 -22.70
CA VAL A 231 7.08 -15.12 -22.51
C VAL A 231 7.32 -15.95 -23.77
N ASN A 232 8.56 -16.37 -23.96
CA ASN A 232 8.91 -17.36 -24.97
C ASN A 232 8.62 -18.77 -24.44
N ASN A 233 7.77 -19.54 -25.12
CA ASN A 233 7.41 -20.90 -24.73
C ASN A 233 8.02 -21.99 -25.65
N SER A 234 9.01 -21.63 -26.47
CA SER A 234 9.81 -22.53 -27.29
C SER A 234 11.29 -22.45 -26.84
N PRO A 235 11.74 -23.28 -25.88
CA PRO A 235 13.08 -23.17 -25.29
C PRO A 235 14.24 -23.33 -26.29
N ALA A 236 14.01 -24.00 -27.42
CA ALA A 236 15.00 -24.22 -28.48
C ALA A 236 15.14 -23.04 -29.48
N GLU A 237 14.40 -21.94 -29.29
CA GLU A 237 14.29 -20.82 -30.23
C GLU A 237 14.41 -19.49 -29.49
N ASP A 238 15.19 -18.52 -29.97
CA ASP A 238 15.08 -17.15 -29.48
C ASP A 238 13.93 -16.41 -30.17
N LEU A 239 12.88 -16.09 -29.40
CA LEU A 239 11.72 -15.33 -29.86
C LEU A 239 11.72 -13.88 -29.34
N SER A 240 12.84 -13.36 -28.81
CA SER A 240 12.92 -12.03 -28.19
C SER A 240 12.54 -10.89 -29.15
N GLU A 241 13.04 -10.91 -30.40
CA GLU A 241 12.64 -9.91 -31.41
C GLU A 241 11.15 -10.01 -31.75
N VAL A 242 10.61 -11.23 -31.84
CA VAL A 242 9.20 -11.50 -32.15
C VAL A 242 8.31 -10.98 -31.01
N ILE A 243 8.69 -11.24 -29.76
CA ILE A 243 8.00 -10.75 -28.55
C ILE A 243 8.00 -9.22 -28.52
N ASN A 244 9.15 -8.57 -28.73
CA ASN A 244 9.24 -7.11 -28.76
C ASN A 244 8.33 -6.51 -29.85
N ARG A 245 8.33 -7.08 -31.07
CA ARG A 245 7.43 -6.67 -32.16
C ARG A 245 5.95 -6.89 -31.84
N VAL A 246 5.59 -7.94 -31.11
CA VAL A 246 4.20 -8.20 -30.66
C VAL A 246 3.77 -7.16 -29.63
N GLU A 247 4.59 -6.90 -28.61
CA GLU A 247 4.30 -5.92 -27.55
C GLU A 247 4.17 -4.51 -28.13
N GLU A 248 5.13 -4.07 -28.94
CA GLU A 248 5.13 -2.77 -29.60
C GLU A 248 3.91 -2.62 -30.51
N ALA A 249 3.59 -3.62 -31.33
CA ALA A 249 2.42 -3.59 -32.19
C ALA A 249 1.10 -3.57 -31.41
N ILE A 250 1.02 -4.20 -30.23
CA ILE A 250 -0.19 -4.14 -29.40
C ILE A 250 -0.33 -2.76 -28.75
N SER A 251 0.74 -2.20 -28.16
CA SER A 251 0.73 -0.84 -27.60
C SER A 251 0.31 0.19 -28.65
N ASN A 252 0.99 0.20 -29.81
CA ASN A 252 0.75 1.12 -30.93
C ASN A 252 -0.67 1.04 -31.52
N ASN A 253 -1.38 -0.09 -31.40
CA ASN A 253 -2.76 -0.22 -31.87
C ASN A 253 -3.81 -0.03 -30.76
N MET A 254 -3.41 -0.12 -29.49
CA MET A 254 -4.32 0.01 -28.33
C MET A 254 -4.49 1.46 -27.87
N PHE A 255 -3.40 2.22 -27.77
CA PHE A 255 -3.44 3.57 -27.20
C PHE A 255 -3.84 4.67 -28.20
N ILE A 256 -4.28 4.28 -29.41
CA ILE A 256 -5.03 5.16 -30.33
C ILE A 256 -6.46 5.45 -29.82
N TYR A 257 -6.96 4.65 -28.88
CA TYR A 257 -8.28 4.79 -28.29
C TYR A 257 -8.20 5.53 -26.95
N SER A 258 -8.84 6.70 -26.84
CA SER A 258 -8.74 7.48 -25.60
C SER A 258 -9.56 6.91 -24.43
N SER A 259 -10.27 5.79 -24.67
CA SER A 259 -10.83 4.91 -23.63
C SER A 259 -9.76 4.10 -22.87
N PHE A 260 -8.53 4.03 -23.38
CA PHE A 260 -7.39 3.38 -22.73
C PHE A 260 -6.23 4.36 -22.53
N SER A 261 -5.38 4.08 -21.55
CA SER A 261 -4.17 4.85 -21.25
C SER A 261 -3.06 3.92 -20.82
N GLU A 262 -1.83 4.16 -21.29
CA GLU A 262 -0.71 3.26 -21.04
C GLU A 262 -0.13 3.42 -19.62
N VAL A 263 0.14 2.28 -18.99
CA VAL A 263 1.04 2.16 -17.85
C VAL A 263 2.34 1.56 -18.38
N PRO A 264 3.46 2.31 -18.41
CA PRO A 264 4.73 1.80 -18.93
C PRO A 264 5.16 0.49 -18.28
N LYS A 265 5.65 -0.47 -19.07
CA LYS A 265 6.06 -1.82 -18.65
C LYS A 265 7.01 -1.81 -17.44
N ALA A 266 8.00 -0.91 -17.44
CA ALA A 266 8.93 -0.71 -16.31
C ALA A 266 8.19 -0.28 -15.03
N THR A 267 7.35 0.76 -15.12
CA THR A 267 6.52 1.24 -13.99
C THR A 267 5.59 0.16 -13.44
N LEU A 268 5.03 -0.70 -14.31
CA LEU A 268 4.23 -1.84 -13.88
C LEU A 268 5.07 -2.85 -13.08
N ARG A 269 6.21 -3.30 -13.65
CA ARG A 269 7.10 -4.28 -13.03
C ARG A 269 7.68 -3.79 -11.70
N ASP A 270 8.05 -2.51 -11.60
CA ASP A 270 8.50 -1.89 -10.35
C ASP A 270 7.42 -1.92 -9.26
N LYS A 271 6.17 -1.60 -9.62
CA LYS A 271 5.05 -1.58 -8.66
C LYS A 271 4.58 -2.98 -8.27
N MET A 272 4.73 -3.96 -9.15
CA MET A 272 4.53 -5.38 -8.85
C MET A 272 5.61 -5.89 -7.89
N THR A 273 6.89 -5.62 -8.19
CA THR A 273 8.03 -5.98 -7.32
C THR A 273 7.91 -5.35 -5.93
N GLN A 274 7.63 -4.04 -5.84
CA GLN A 274 7.39 -3.33 -4.58
C GLN A 274 6.19 -3.84 -3.78
N GLY A 275 5.25 -4.53 -4.43
CA GLY A 275 4.08 -5.14 -3.81
C GLY A 275 4.25 -6.63 -3.50
N SER A 276 5.37 -7.25 -3.90
CA SER A 276 5.55 -8.71 -3.95
C SER A 276 4.40 -9.42 -4.68
N LEU A 277 3.99 -8.87 -5.83
CA LEU A 277 2.93 -9.40 -6.67
C LEU A 277 3.53 -9.96 -7.95
N ASP A 278 3.46 -11.27 -8.12
CA ASP A 278 3.80 -11.96 -9.36
C ASP A 278 2.60 -12.06 -10.31
N MET A 279 2.86 -12.42 -11.57
CA MET A 279 1.79 -12.55 -12.57
C MET A 279 0.81 -13.70 -12.22
N GLU A 280 1.29 -14.70 -11.46
CA GLU A 280 0.44 -15.70 -10.82
C GLU A 280 -0.54 -15.03 -9.85
N THR A 281 -0.10 -14.36 -8.78
CA THR A 281 -1.00 -13.68 -7.82
C THR A 281 -1.92 -12.64 -8.46
N VAL A 282 -1.43 -11.93 -9.48
CA VAL A 282 -2.18 -10.89 -10.22
C VAL A 282 -3.34 -11.49 -11.03
N SER A 283 -3.13 -12.62 -11.70
CA SER A 283 -4.23 -13.39 -12.28
C SER A 283 -5.04 -14.06 -11.15
N THR A 284 -4.39 -14.94 -10.37
CA THR A 284 -4.60 -15.29 -8.95
C THR A 284 -5.88 -14.78 -8.30
N LYS A 285 -5.68 -13.70 -7.55
CA LYS A 285 -6.60 -13.15 -6.55
C LYS A 285 -7.08 -11.75 -6.98
N GLY A 286 -6.73 -11.34 -8.19
CA GLY A 286 -6.70 -9.94 -8.60
C GLY A 286 -5.76 -9.08 -7.75
N TRP A 287 -5.71 -7.79 -8.07
CA TRP A 287 -4.90 -6.81 -7.33
C TRP A 287 -5.71 -5.65 -6.75
N LYS A 288 -7.05 -5.69 -6.86
CA LYS A 288 -8.01 -4.69 -6.33
C LYS A 288 -7.83 -4.33 -4.85
N LYS A 289 -7.33 -5.25 -4.03
CA LYS A 289 -7.06 -5.06 -2.59
C LYS A 289 -5.62 -4.58 -2.28
N THR A 290 -4.79 -4.38 -3.30
CA THR A 290 -3.36 -4.04 -3.16
C THR A 290 -3.10 -2.58 -3.56
N ARG A 291 -1.88 -2.09 -3.36
CA ARG A 291 -1.47 -0.75 -3.84
C ARG A 291 -1.43 -0.64 -5.37
N LEU A 292 -1.27 -1.76 -6.09
CA LEU A 292 -1.17 -1.83 -7.55
C LEU A 292 -2.43 -1.28 -8.26
N MET A 293 -3.60 -1.38 -7.61
CA MET A 293 -4.89 -0.85 -8.10
C MET A 293 -4.90 0.69 -8.27
N ARG A 294 -3.92 1.41 -7.70
CA ARG A 294 -3.73 2.84 -7.97
C ARG A 294 -3.04 3.08 -9.31
N THR A 295 -2.18 2.14 -9.73
CA THR A 295 -1.36 2.23 -10.94
C THR A 295 -2.11 1.70 -12.15
N VAL A 296 -2.60 0.46 -12.12
CA VAL A 296 -3.14 -0.24 -13.30
C VAL A 296 -4.52 -0.84 -13.02
N ASP A 297 -5.42 -0.77 -14.00
CA ASP A 297 -6.80 -1.28 -13.91
C ASP A 297 -6.98 -2.59 -14.71
N MET A 298 -6.18 -2.77 -15.77
CA MET A 298 -6.16 -3.96 -16.64
C MET A 298 -4.72 -4.34 -17.00
N ILE A 299 -4.39 -5.63 -16.97
CA ILE A 299 -3.07 -6.15 -17.33
C ILE A 299 -3.21 -7.10 -18.52
N ILE A 300 -2.39 -6.87 -19.55
CA ILE A 300 -2.24 -7.76 -20.71
C ILE A 300 -0.96 -8.57 -20.52
N SER A 301 -1.07 -9.88 -20.65
CA SER A 301 0.03 -10.84 -20.56
C SER A 301 -0.15 -11.93 -21.61
N GLY A 302 0.92 -12.57 -22.05
CA GLY A 302 0.80 -13.63 -23.05
C GLY A 302 1.96 -14.59 -23.13
N SER A 303 1.94 -15.42 -24.16
CA SER A 303 3.04 -16.31 -24.55
C SER A 303 3.21 -16.27 -26.06
N VAL A 304 4.44 -16.51 -26.52
CA VAL A 304 4.75 -16.75 -27.94
C VAL A 304 5.41 -18.12 -28.04
N THR A 305 4.85 -18.97 -28.89
CA THR A 305 5.36 -20.31 -29.18
C THR A 305 5.67 -20.39 -30.67
N LYS A 306 6.75 -21.03 -31.06
CA LYS A 306 7.09 -21.35 -32.45
C LYS A 306 7.13 -22.87 -32.61
N ASP A 307 6.43 -23.35 -33.63
CA ASP A 307 6.35 -24.75 -34.05
C ASP A 307 6.47 -24.83 -35.59
N ASP A 308 6.48 -26.05 -36.16
CA ASP A 308 6.57 -26.28 -37.60
C ASP A 308 5.44 -25.64 -38.42
N SER A 309 4.30 -25.34 -37.78
CA SER A 309 3.14 -24.66 -38.39
C SER A 309 3.23 -23.12 -38.34
N GLY A 310 4.22 -22.57 -37.63
CA GLY A 310 4.54 -21.15 -37.55
C GLY A 310 4.61 -20.61 -36.12
N THR A 311 4.39 -19.31 -35.96
CA THR A 311 4.39 -18.65 -34.64
C THR A 311 2.96 -18.52 -34.10
N THR A 312 2.73 -19.00 -32.89
CA THR A 312 1.46 -18.87 -32.17
C THR A 312 1.60 -17.83 -31.06
N ILE A 313 0.69 -16.86 -31.02
CA ILE A 313 0.62 -15.81 -29.98
C ILE A 313 -0.63 -16.05 -29.13
N GLU A 314 -0.44 -16.33 -27.84
CA GLU A 314 -1.51 -16.32 -26.83
C GLU A 314 -1.56 -14.95 -26.14
N THR A 315 -2.74 -14.36 -26.04
CA THR A 315 -2.97 -13.12 -25.28
C THR A 315 -4.10 -13.31 -24.28
N THR A 316 -3.78 -13.13 -22.99
CA THR A 316 -4.76 -13.08 -21.88
C THR A 316 -4.89 -11.64 -21.36
N VAL A 317 -6.13 -11.21 -21.08
CA VAL A 317 -6.43 -9.89 -20.53
C VAL A 317 -7.10 -10.02 -19.17
N ASN A 318 -6.38 -9.61 -18.11
CA ASN A 318 -6.83 -9.67 -16.73
C ASN A 318 -7.34 -8.30 -16.26
N THR A 319 -8.47 -8.28 -15.54
CA THR A 319 -8.94 -7.12 -14.78
C THR A 319 -8.34 -7.10 -13.38
N ALA A 320 -8.35 -5.94 -12.72
CA ALA A 320 -7.93 -5.83 -11.33
C ALA A 320 -8.69 -6.70 -10.31
N GLU A 321 -9.83 -7.28 -10.69
CA GLU A 321 -10.57 -8.24 -9.87
C GLU A 321 -10.04 -9.68 -9.96
N GLY A 322 -9.11 -9.97 -10.88
CA GLY A 322 -8.68 -11.33 -11.23
C GLY A 322 -9.56 -12.00 -12.28
N ASN A 323 -10.57 -11.30 -12.81
CA ASN A 323 -11.41 -11.81 -13.89
C ASN A 323 -10.70 -11.62 -15.23
N ILE A 324 -10.65 -12.68 -16.04
CA ILE A 324 -10.21 -12.63 -17.44
C ILE A 324 -11.35 -12.06 -18.30
N ILE A 325 -11.06 -11.04 -19.09
CA ILE A 325 -12.00 -10.45 -20.07
C ILE A 325 -12.04 -11.32 -21.33
N LEU A 326 -10.85 -11.67 -21.80
CA LEU A 326 -10.58 -12.39 -23.03
C LEU A 326 -9.29 -13.18 -22.84
N SER A 327 -9.28 -14.42 -23.31
CA SER A 327 -8.06 -15.07 -23.74
C SER A 327 -8.21 -15.52 -25.19
N GLN A 328 -7.16 -15.41 -26.00
CA GLN A 328 -7.21 -15.72 -27.43
C GLN A 328 -5.86 -16.22 -27.94
N ILE A 329 -5.90 -17.11 -28.93
CA ILE A 329 -4.73 -17.69 -29.58
C ILE A 329 -4.76 -17.34 -31.06
N ASN A 330 -3.64 -16.84 -31.58
CA ASN A 330 -3.53 -16.37 -32.96
C ASN A 330 -2.31 -17.00 -33.63
N LYS A 331 -2.52 -17.78 -34.71
CA LYS A 331 -1.43 -18.33 -35.53
C LYS A 331 -0.94 -17.34 -36.59
N VAL A 332 0.38 -17.21 -36.71
CA VAL A 332 1.11 -16.28 -37.56
C VAL A 332 2.11 -17.05 -38.42
N ARG A 333 1.71 -17.38 -39.65
CA ARG A 333 2.54 -18.15 -40.61
C ARG A 333 3.75 -17.36 -41.15
N LYS A 334 3.74 -16.03 -41.10
CA LYS A 334 4.81 -15.15 -41.61
C LYS A 334 4.96 -13.92 -40.70
N GLN A 335 6.17 -13.61 -40.24
CA GLN A 335 6.42 -12.51 -39.29
C GLN A 335 5.82 -11.16 -39.72
N LYS A 336 5.80 -10.85 -41.02
CA LYS A 336 5.19 -9.61 -41.54
C LYS A 336 3.70 -9.42 -41.18
N ASN A 337 3.01 -10.49 -40.79
CA ASN A 337 1.61 -10.46 -40.37
C ASN A 337 1.42 -10.11 -38.89
N ILE A 338 2.48 -10.06 -38.05
CA ILE A 338 2.39 -9.74 -36.61
C ILE A 338 1.60 -8.44 -36.37
N LYS A 339 1.85 -7.39 -37.15
CA LYS A 339 1.13 -6.09 -37.03
C LYS A 339 -0.38 -6.21 -37.30
N ASN A 340 -0.79 -7.09 -38.21
CA ASN A 340 -2.20 -7.35 -38.50
C ASN A 340 -2.84 -8.24 -37.42
N THR A 341 -2.08 -9.19 -36.87
CA THR A 341 -2.50 -10.01 -35.72
C THR A 341 -2.68 -9.16 -34.47
N ALA A 342 -1.75 -8.24 -34.17
CA ALA A 342 -1.88 -7.29 -33.06
C ALA A 342 -3.13 -6.39 -33.19
N LYS A 343 -3.43 -5.91 -34.41
CA LYS A 343 -4.70 -5.18 -34.70
C LYS A 343 -5.94 -6.02 -34.39
N LEU A 344 -5.95 -7.29 -34.78
CA LEU A 344 -7.05 -8.21 -34.48
C LEU A 344 -7.17 -8.45 -32.97
N ILE A 345 -6.05 -8.72 -32.30
CA ILE A 345 -5.98 -8.90 -30.84
C ILE A 345 -6.60 -7.70 -30.12
N VAL A 346 -6.16 -6.48 -30.43
CA VAL A 346 -6.68 -5.25 -29.83
C VAL A 346 -8.16 -5.04 -30.17
N LYS A 347 -8.58 -5.25 -31.42
CA LYS A 347 -9.99 -5.15 -31.80
C LYS A 347 -10.86 -6.09 -30.95
N ASN A 348 -10.43 -7.34 -30.77
CA ASN A 348 -11.16 -8.33 -29.98
C ASN A 348 -11.20 -7.95 -28.49
N ILE A 349 -10.12 -7.41 -27.93
CA ILE A 349 -10.09 -6.88 -26.55
C ILE A 349 -11.16 -5.80 -26.37
N ILE A 350 -11.23 -4.84 -27.30
CA ILE A 350 -12.17 -3.71 -27.22
C ILE A 350 -13.61 -4.16 -27.46
N ASP A 351 -13.85 -5.08 -28.39
CA ASP A 351 -15.18 -5.61 -28.70
C ASP A 351 -15.75 -6.47 -27.56
N GLN A 352 -14.90 -7.06 -26.70
CA GLN A 352 -15.29 -7.82 -25.50
C GLN A 352 -15.18 -7.03 -24.18
N PHE A 353 -14.62 -5.81 -24.19
CA PHE A 353 -14.40 -5.06 -22.95
C PHE A 353 -15.74 -4.56 -22.37
N PRO A 354 -16.05 -4.86 -21.09
CA PRO A 354 -17.33 -4.50 -20.46
C PRO A 354 -17.34 -3.02 -20.06
N PHE A 355 -17.39 -2.13 -21.04
CA PHE A 355 -17.39 -0.68 -20.79
C PHE A 355 -18.57 -0.28 -19.91
N GLU A 356 -18.25 0.38 -18.79
CA GLU A 356 -19.20 1.05 -17.92
C GLU A 356 -19.44 2.49 -18.39
N GLY A 357 -20.69 2.92 -18.38
CA GLY A 357 -21.11 4.28 -18.70
C GLY A 357 -22.40 4.66 -17.99
N VAL A 358 -23.03 5.74 -18.43
CA VAL A 358 -24.30 6.23 -17.90
C VAL A 358 -25.24 6.74 -18.98
N ILE A 359 -26.52 6.79 -18.62
CA ILE A 359 -27.57 7.41 -19.42
C ILE A 359 -27.50 8.92 -19.20
N ASP A 360 -27.29 9.71 -20.27
CA ASP A 360 -27.02 11.15 -20.17
C ASP A 360 -28.16 12.03 -20.71
N ALA A 361 -29.02 11.49 -21.58
CA ALA A 361 -30.25 12.12 -22.07
C ALA A 361 -31.39 11.11 -22.27
N VAL A 362 -32.62 11.61 -22.30
CA VAL A 362 -33.84 10.85 -22.62
C VAL A 362 -34.67 11.67 -23.60
N GLU A 363 -35.06 11.06 -24.72
CA GLU A 363 -35.89 11.65 -25.77
C GLU A 363 -36.96 10.63 -26.18
N GLU A 364 -38.22 10.93 -25.88
CA GLU A 364 -39.37 10.05 -26.15
C GLU A 364 -39.15 8.62 -25.60
N ASP A 365 -38.93 7.63 -26.46
CA ASP A 365 -38.65 6.23 -26.11
C ASP A 365 -37.17 5.81 -26.28
N ARG A 366 -36.28 6.78 -26.52
CA ARG A 366 -34.85 6.61 -26.71
C ARG A 366 -34.05 7.18 -25.53
N TYR A 367 -32.96 6.50 -25.20
CA TYR A 367 -32.05 6.87 -24.12
C TYR A 367 -30.65 7.01 -24.70
N ARG A 368 -29.94 8.08 -24.35
CA ARG A 368 -28.57 8.31 -24.83
C ARG A 368 -27.55 7.87 -23.79
N LEU A 369 -26.49 7.23 -24.26
CA LEU A 369 -25.36 6.77 -23.44
C LEU A 369 -24.14 7.65 -23.71
N ASN A 370 -23.35 7.95 -22.68
CA ASN A 370 -22.07 8.66 -22.82
C ASN A 370 -20.92 7.79 -23.38
N LEU A 371 -21.25 6.80 -24.22
CA LEU A 371 -20.33 5.87 -24.87
C LEU A 371 -20.60 5.85 -26.38
N GLY A 372 -19.63 6.30 -27.19
CA GLY A 372 -19.74 6.38 -28.65
C GLY A 372 -18.86 5.40 -29.44
N LYS A 373 -19.00 5.47 -30.77
CA LYS A 373 -18.32 4.63 -31.76
C LYS A 373 -16.80 4.81 -31.79
N LEU A 374 -16.29 6.03 -31.55
CA LEU A 374 -14.87 6.34 -31.76
C LEU A 374 -13.99 5.64 -30.73
N ASP A 375 -14.23 5.96 -29.45
CA ASP A 375 -13.43 5.52 -28.30
C ASP A 375 -13.78 4.11 -27.81
N TYR A 376 -15.06 3.71 -27.85
CA TYR A 376 -15.55 2.47 -27.21
C TYR A 376 -15.97 1.38 -28.21
N LYS A 377 -15.90 1.67 -29.51
CA LYS A 377 -16.36 0.80 -30.60
C LYS A 377 -17.78 0.30 -30.44
N ILE A 378 -18.67 1.13 -29.90
CA ILE A 378 -20.10 0.84 -29.88
C ILE A 378 -20.63 0.80 -31.32
N ARG A 379 -21.47 -0.18 -31.61
CA ARG A 379 -22.12 -0.44 -32.90
C ARG A 379 -23.60 -0.71 -32.66
N ARG A 380 -24.44 -0.43 -33.66
CA ARG A 380 -25.85 -0.86 -33.70
C ARG A 380 -25.95 -2.36 -33.39
N GLY A 381 -26.87 -2.72 -32.51
CA GLY A 381 -27.07 -4.10 -32.06
C GLY A 381 -26.28 -4.49 -30.79
N ASN A 382 -25.27 -3.72 -30.34
CA ASN A 382 -24.67 -3.97 -29.04
C ASN A 382 -25.69 -3.82 -27.90
N GLU A 383 -25.49 -4.58 -26.83
CA GLU A 383 -26.36 -4.60 -25.67
C GLU A 383 -25.65 -4.18 -24.38
N PHE A 384 -26.44 -3.60 -23.47
CA PHE A 384 -26.00 -3.12 -22.18
C PHE A 384 -26.94 -3.62 -21.08
N SER A 385 -26.38 -4.12 -19.98
CA SER A 385 -27.12 -4.32 -18.74
C SER A 385 -27.40 -2.96 -18.11
N TYR A 386 -28.67 -2.68 -17.81
CA TYR A 386 -29.09 -1.50 -17.06
C TYR A 386 -28.97 -1.77 -15.56
N MET A 387 -28.27 -0.92 -14.82
CA MET A 387 -27.81 -1.20 -13.45
C MET A 387 -28.29 -0.15 -12.44
N LEU A 388 -29.07 -0.60 -11.46
CA LEU A 388 -29.57 0.23 -10.36
C LEU A 388 -28.80 0.01 -9.05
N PRO A 389 -28.49 1.07 -8.27
CA PRO A 389 -27.78 0.95 -7.01
C PRO A 389 -28.65 0.29 -5.94
N THR A 390 -28.13 -0.74 -5.27
CA THR A 390 -28.76 -1.37 -4.11
C THR A 390 -28.32 -0.69 -2.81
N SER A 391 -29.19 -0.69 -1.82
CA SER A 391 -28.89 -0.22 -0.46
C SER A 391 -29.53 -1.14 0.58
N ASN A 392 -28.92 -1.22 1.76
CA ASN A 392 -29.50 -1.95 2.88
C ASN A 392 -30.64 -1.16 3.57
N SER A 393 -31.26 -1.75 4.59
CA SER A 393 -32.33 -1.13 5.39
C SER A 393 -31.96 0.18 6.09
N SER A 394 -30.67 0.50 6.22
CA SER A 394 -30.18 1.79 6.74
C SER A 394 -29.95 2.87 5.66
N GLY A 395 -30.29 2.57 4.39
CA GLY A 395 -30.04 3.45 3.24
C GLY A 395 -28.58 3.50 2.79
N LYS A 396 -27.73 2.59 3.29
CA LYS A 396 -26.31 2.52 2.92
C LYS A 396 -26.16 1.66 1.66
N PHE A 397 -25.49 2.22 0.65
CA PHE A 397 -25.13 1.54 -0.59
C PHE A 397 -24.42 0.18 -0.36
N THR A 398 -24.88 -0.85 -1.07
CA THR A 398 -24.38 -2.24 -0.99
C THR A 398 -23.79 -2.78 -2.30
N GLY A 399 -24.13 -2.20 -3.45
CA GLY A 399 -23.69 -2.67 -4.76
C GLY A 399 -24.66 -2.22 -5.86
N PHE A 400 -24.68 -2.91 -6.99
CA PHE A 400 -25.66 -2.71 -8.05
C PHE A 400 -26.41 -4.01 -8.33
N ARG A 401 -27.64 -3.90 -8.83
CA ARG A 401 -28.41 -5.00 -9.42
C ARG A 401 -28.71 -4.69 -10.88
N GLN A 402 -28.83 -5.72 -11.71
CA GLN A 402 -29.39 -5.55 -13.04
C GLN A 402 -30.90 -5.30 -12.92
N ALA A 403 -31.38 -4.31 -13.67
CA ALA A 403 -32.75 -3.84 -13.72
C ALA A 403 -33.38 -4.00 -15.12
N GLY A 404 -32.56 -4.30 -16.14
CA GLY A 404 -33.01 -4.56 -17.51
C GLY A 404 -31.85 -4.73 -18.49
N THR A 405 -32.18 -4.71 -19.79
CA THR A 405 -31.24 -4.70 -20.91
C THR A 405 -31.64 -3.65 -21.93
N LEU A 406 -30.65 -2.93 -22.47
CA LEU A 406 -30.81 -1.88 -23.46
C LEU A 406 -30.05 -2.26 -24.74
N LYS A 407 -30.60 -1.94 -25.92
CA LYS A 407 -30.02 -2.30 -27.21
C LYS A 407 -29.79 -1.09 -28.09
N VAL A 408 -28.56 -0.94 -28.58
CA VAL A 408 -28.12 0.17 -29.42
C VAL A 408 -28.84 0.14 -30.76
N LYS A 409 -29.48 1.26 -31.11
CA LYS A 409 -30.15 1.47 -32.40
C LYS A 409 -29.31 2.37 -33.33
N GLU A 410 -28.62 3.34 -32.75
CA GLU A 410 -27.87 4.38 -33.46
C GLU A 410 -26.62 4.77 -32.65
N THR A 411 -25.57 5.21 -33.33
CA THR A 411 -24.25 5.50 -32.73
C THR A 411 -23.63 6.74 -33.33
N GLU A 412 -23.26 7.68 -32.48
CA GLU A 412 -22.45 8.85 -32.81
C GLU A 412 -20.98 8.60 -32.41
N ASP A 413 -20.07 9.54 -32.68
CA ASP A 413 -18.66 9.35 -32.33
C ASP A 413 -18.43 9.31 -30.81
N ALA A 414 -19.13 10.18 -30.06
CA ALA A 414 -18.96 10.34 -28.61
C ALA A 414 -20.06 9.68 -27.75
N ASN A 415 -21.23 9.41 -28.32
CA ASN A 415 -22.39 8.87 -27.61
C ASN A 415 -23.13 7.81 -28.46
N SER A 416 -24.12 7.12 -27.88
CA SER A 416 -24.98 6.17 -28.61
C SER A 416 -26.41 6.19 -28.12
N TRP A 417 -27.38 5.96 -29.00
CA TRP A 417 -28.80 5.88 -28.68
C TRP A 417 -29.26 4.42 -28.56
N VAL A 418 -29.88 4.10 -27.43
CA VAL A 418 -30.46 2.79 -27.12
C VAL A 418 -31.98 2.87 -26.97
N LYS A 419 -32.66 1.74 -27.20
CA LYS A 419 -34.01 1.49 -26.71
C LYS A 419 -34.00 0.36 -25.68
N ILE A 420 -35.02 0.32 -24.83
CA ILE A 420 -35.26 -0.80 -23.92
C ILE A 420 -35.43 -2.10 -24.74
N ALA A 421 -34.74 -3.16 -24.34
CA ALA A 421 -34.95 -4.52 -24.86
C ALA A 421 -35.73 -5.36 -23.84
N ALA A 422 -35.40 -5.22 -22.55
CA ALA A 422 -36.20 -5.71 -21.43
C ALA A 422 -36.01 -4.78 -20.21
N LEU A 423 -37.03 -4.67 -19.36
CA LEU A 423 -36.97 -3.94 -18.09
C LEU A 423 -37.76 -4.74 -17.04
N ASN A 424 -37.25 -4.81 -15.82
CA ASN A 424 -37.91 -5.50 -14.72
C ASN A 424 -39.16 -4.72 -14.29
N GLU A 425 -40.15 -5.44 -13.76
CA GLU A 425 -41.41 -4.83 -13.30
C GLU A 425 -41.17 -3.79 -12.19
N GLY A 426 -41.69 -2.57 -12.40
CA GLY A 426 -41.58 -1.46 -11.46
C GLY A 426 -40.26 -0.68 -11.49
N ASP A 427 -39.31 -1.02 -12.37
CA ASP A 427 -38.10 -0.21 -12.59
C ASP A 427 -38.35 0.89 -13.64
N GLU A 428 -37.73 2.06 -13.44
CA GLU A 428 -37.80 3.22 -14.35
C GLU A 428 -36.41 3.76 -14.65
N ILE A 429 -36.15 4.14 -15.90
CA ILE A 429 -34.85 4.66 -16.33
C ILE A 429 -34.70 6.15 -15.99
N SER A 430 -33.62 6.52 -15.28
CA SER A 430 -33.26 7.91 -14.99
C SER A 430 -31.91 8.33 -15.56
N ILE A 431 -31.76 9.64 -15.82
CA ILE A 431 -30.47 10.24 -16.20
C ILE A 431 -29.47 10.09 -15.04
N GLY A 432 -28.26 9.62 -15.38
CA GLY A 432 -27.18 9.33 -14.44
C GLY A 432 -27.29 7.98 -13.75
N ASP A 433 -28.12 7.08 -14.26
CA ASP A 433 -28.08 5.66 -13.92
C ASP A 433 -27.05 4.92 -14.79
N MET A 434 -26.55 3.79 -14.28
CA MET A 434 -25.36 3.13 -14.79
C MET A 434 -25.71 2.03 -15.81
N ILE A 435 -24.86 1.88 -16.82
CA ILE A 435 -24.94 0.82 -17.83
C ILE A 435 -23.60 0.10 -17.95
N VAL A 436 -23.62 -1.17 -18.33
CA VAL A 436 -22.43 -2.00 -18.54
C VAL A 436 -22.59 -2.82 -19.82
N ARG A 437 -21.62 -2.76 -20.74
CA ARG A 437 -21.67 -3.51 -22.01
C ARG A 437 -21.69 -5.03 -21.73
N ARG A 438 -22.64 -5.75 -22.34
CA ARG A 438 -22.73 -7.22 -22.27
C ARG A 438 -21.62 -7.88 -23.11
N ARG A 439 -21.18 -9.08 -22.74
CA ARG A 439 -20.15 -9.86 -23.42
C ARG A 439 -20.75 -11.04 -24.18
N TYR A 440 -20.23 -11.34 -25.37
CA TYR A 440 -20.74 -12.42 -26.21
C TYR A 440 -20.64 -13.82 -25.56
N LEU A 441 -19.59 -14.06 -24.78
CA LEU A 441 -19.34 -15.33 -24.07
C LEU A 441 -20.36 -15.65 -22.94
N GLU A 442 -21.22 -14.69 -22.56
CA GLU A 442 -22.32 -14.96 -21.63
C GLU A 442 -23.52 -15.58 -22.35
N GLU A 443 -23.73 -15.26 -23.63
CA GLU A 443 -24.86 -15.77 -24.43
C GLU A 443 -24.65 -17.23 -24.87
N GLU A 444 -23.43 -17.63 -25.24
CA GLU A 444 -23.12 -19.05 -25.57
C GLU A 444 -23.25 -19.98 -24.36
N LYS A 445 -22.96 -19.49 -23.15
CA LYS A 445 -23.05 -20.28 -21.90
C LYS A 445 -24.49 -20.56 -21.46
N GLU A 446 -25.44 -19.75 -21.89
CA GLU A 446 -26.87 -20.01 -21.68
C GLU A 446 -27.45 -21.01 -22.71
N ALA A 447 -26.74 -21.26 -23.83
CA ALA A 447 -27.22 -22.07 -24.94
C ALA A 447 -26.86 -23.58 -24.86
N SER A 448 -25.74 -23.97 -24.23
CA SER A 448 -25.34 -25.38 -24.13
C SER A 448 -25.86 -26.05 -22.86
N LYS A 449 -26.63 -27.14 -22.98
CA LYS A 449 -27.08 -27.95 -21.84
C LYS A 449 -26.02 -28.95 -21.34
N ASP A 450 -25.10 -29.36 -22.20
CA ASP A 450 -24.07 -30.36 -21.90
C ASP A 450 -22.69 -29.75 -21.73
N SER A 451 -21.90 -30.37 -20.84
CA SER A 451 -20.54 -29.94 -20.52
C SER A 451 -19.72 -31.09 -19.99
N PHE A 452 -18.39 -30.97 -19.98
CA PHE A 452 -17.50 -31.82 -19.20
C PHE A 452 -16.65 -30.97 -18.26
N ILE A 453 -15.89 -31.61 -17.37
CA ILE A 453 -15.04 -30.95 -16.38
C ILE A 453 -13.58 -31.26 -16.71
N ILE A 454 -12.80 -30.24 -17.00
CA ILE A 454 -11.34 -30.37 -17.04
C ILE A 454 -10.80 -30.22 -15.62
N LEU A 455 -9.90 -31.13 -15.22
CA LEU A 455 -9.01 -30.99 -14.07
C LEU A 455 -7.57 -30.85 -14.58
N ALA A 456 -7.00 -29.65 -14.47
CA ALA A 456 -5.60 -29.42 -14.81
C ALA A 456 -4.71 -29.58 -13.56
N ARG A 457 -3.54 -30.22 -13.72
CA ARG A 457 -2.49 -30.38 -12.72
C ARG A 457 -1.11 -30.01 -13.27
N GLY A 458 -0.14 -29.82 -12.39
CA GLY A 458 1.24 -29.54 -12.75
C GLY A 458 2.11 -29.24 -11.52
N GLY A 459 3.39 -29.03 -11.79
CA GLY A 459 4.46 -29.34 -10.83
C GLY A 459 5.16 -30.64 -11.25
N LEU A 460 6.10 -31.12 -10.45
CA LEU A 460 6.76 -32.39 -10.70
C LEU A 460 5.92 -33.53 -10.09
N GLU A 461 5.68 -34.58 -10.87
CA GLU A 461 5.09 -35.83 -10.36
C GLU A 461 6.03 -36.48 -9.32
N PRO A 462 5.49 -37.12 -8.25
CA PRO A 462 4.08 -37.40 -7.98
C PRO A 462 3.32 -36.27 -7.26
N ASP A 463 3.97 -35.13 -6.98
CA ASP A 463 3.43 -34.05 -6.14
C ASP A 463 2.56 -33.03 -6.93
N ALA A 464 2.12 -33.38 -8.15
CA ALA A 464 1.44 -32.46 -9.05
C ALA A 464 0.13 -31.90 -8.47
N GLN A 465 0.10 -30.58 -8.29
CA GLN A 465 -1.01 -29.86 -7.65
C GLN A 465 -2.04 -29.39 -8.68
N PRO A 466 -3.31 -29.21 -8.29
CA PRO A 466 -4.34 -28.64 -9.17
C PRO A 466 -3.97 -27.23 -9.65
N LEU A 467 -3.85 -27.03 -10.97
CA LEU A 467 -3.44 -25.74 -11.54
C LEU A 467 -4.60 -24.78 -11.71
N TRP A 468 -4.53 -23.68 -10.98
CA TRP A 468 -5.37 -22.52 -11.20
C TRP A 468 -4.93 -21.72 -12.44
N GLY A 469 -5.87 -21.09 -13.16
CA GLY A 469 -5.52 -20.13 -14.21
C GLY A 469 -5.15 -20.73 -15.56
N VAL A 470 -5.44 -22.01 -15.79
CA VAL A 470 -5.26 -22.67 -17.09
C VAL A 470 -6.43 -22.27 -17.99
N ASN A 471 -6.13 -21.55 -19.07
CA ASN A 471 -7.07 -21.20 -20.13
C ASN A 471 -7.42 -22.46 -20.94
N VAL A 472 -8.71 -22.67 -21.18
CA VAL A 472 -9.22 -23.76 -22.00
C VAL A 472 -9.82 -23.19 -23.27
N TYR A 473 -9.42 -23.75 -24.40
CA TYR A 473 -9.98 -23.48 -25.72
C TYR A 473 -10.60 -24.75 -26.28
N VAL A 474 -11.79 -24.61 -26.85
CA VAL A 474 -12.51 -25.64 -27.61
C VAL A 474 -12.58 -25.15 -29.04
N ASN A 475 -12.07 -25.93 -29.99
CA ASN A 475 -12.03 -25.59 -31.42
C ASN A 475 -11.43 -24.19 -31.68
N ASN A 476 -10.36 -23.85 -30.94
CA ASN A 476 -9.67 -22.54 -30.88
C ASN A 476 -10.43 -21.38 -30.21
N THR A 477 -11.66 -21.58 -29.73
CA THR A 477 -12.43 -20.57 -28.99
C THR A 477 -12.22 -20.71 -27.49
N TRP A 478 -11.87 -19.62 -26.79
CA TRP A 478 -11.72 -19.64 -25.33
C TRP A 478 -13.08 -19.76 -24.64
N VAL A 479 -13.25 -20.82 -23.85
CA VAL A 479 -14.51 -21.15 -23.17
C VAL A 479 -14.47 -20.90 -21.65
N GLY A 480 -13.28 -20.90 -21.06
CA GLY A 480 -13.10 -20.65 -19.64
C GLY A 480 -11.68 -20.88 -19.14
N THR A 481 -11.52 -20.74 -17.82
CA THR A 481 -10.24 -20.86 -17.14
C THR A 481 -10.43 -21.60 -15.81
N THR A 482 -9.47 -22.44 -15.41
CA THR A 482 -9.57 -23.25 -14.18
C THR A 482 -9.64 -22.41 -12.90
N ARG A 483 -10.50 -22.86 -11.96
CA ARG A 483 -10.64 -22.31 -10.61
C ARG A 483 -9.66 -22.97 -9.64
N SER A 484 -9.63 -22.53 -8.37
CA SER A 484 -8.49 -22.76 -7.45
C SER A 484 -8.33 -24.21 -7.00
N ASN A 485 -9.23 -25.07 -7.46
CA ASN A 485 -9.24 -26.52 -7.33
C ASN A 485 -8.77 -27.23 -8.62
N GLY A 486 -8.16 -26.51 -9.57
CA GLY A 486 -7.74 -27.00 -10.88
C GLY A 486 -8.87 -27.23 -11.89
N LYS A 487 -10.13 -26.89 -11.57
CA LYS A 487 -11.30 -27.31 -12.36
C LYS A 487 -11.99 -26.21 -13.15
N VAL A 488 -12.48 -26.54 -14.34
CA VAL A 488 -13.42 -25.72 -15.13
C VAL A 488 -14.46 -26.59 -15.83
N SER A 489 -15.72 -26.12 -15.87
CA SER A 489 -16.79 -26.73 -16.65
C SER A 489 -16.72 -26.19 -18.08
N VAL A 490 -16.64 -27.08 -19.05
CA VAL A 490 -16.41 -26.79 -20.46
C VAL A 490 -17.65 -27.19 -21.26
N PRO A 491 -18.36 -26.25 -21.90
CA PRO A 491 -19.52 -26.55 -22.73
C PRO A 491 -19.09 -27.31 -23.99
N VAL A 492 -19.81 -28.38 -24.34
CA VAL A 492 -19.53 -29.24 -25.50
C VAL A 492 -20.83 -29.84 -26.06
N ARG A 493 -20.74 -30.45 -27.24
CA ARG A 493 -21.78 -31.37 -27.73
C ARG A 493 -21.31 -32.80 -27.52
N LEU A 494 -22.18 -33.66 -27.02
CA LEU A 494 -21.83 -35.06 -26.80
C LEU A 494 -21.66 -35.78 -28.14
N TYR A 495 -20.75 -36.76 -28.17
CA TYR A 495 -20.40 -37.60 -29.33
C TYR A 495 -19.82 -36.89 -30.56
N GLU A 496 -19.68 -35.56 -30.56
CA GLU A 496 -18.87 -34.82 -31.53
C GLU A 496 -17.39 -34.77 -31.06
N GLU A 497 -16.43 -34.81 -31.99
CA GLU A 497 -15.02 -34.55 -31.68
C GLU A 497 -14.75 -33.05 -31.47
N HIS A 498 -13.89 -32.74 -30.49
CA HIS A 498 -13.50 -31.39 -30.15
C HIS A 498 -11.98 -31.27 -30.01
N ASP A 499 -11.42 -30.22 -30.63
CA ASP A 499 -10.03 -29.80 -30.46
C ASP A 499 -9.90 -29.06 -29.12
N ILE A 500 -9.29 -29.69 -28.13
CA ILE A 500 -9.06 -29.15 -26.80
C ILE A 500 -7.62 -28.66 -26.67
N LEU A 501 -7.45 -27.41 -26.24
CA LEU A 501 -6.15 -26.81 -25.95
C LEU A 501 -6.17 -26.18 -24.56
N LEU A 502 -5.23 -26.57 -23.71
CA LEU A 502 -4.96 -26.00 -22.40
C LEU A 502 -3.69 -25.15 -22.51
N SER A 503 -3.76 -23.88 -22.09
CA SER A 503 -2.59 -23.01 -21.99
C SER A 503 -2.53 -22.28 -20.66
N ARG A 504 -1.33 -22.09 -20.14
CA ARG A 504 -1.05 -21.29 -18.94
C ARG A 504 0.31 -20.63 -19.09
N HIS A 505 0.40 -19.35 -18.74
CA HIS A 505 1.67 -18.62 -18.71
C HIS A 505 2.67 -19.32 -17.77
N GLY A 506 3.86 -19.66 -18.29
CA GLY A 506 4.89 -20.40 -17.57
C GLY A 506 4.78 -21.93 -17.64
N TYR A 507 3.88 -22.48 -18.48
CA TYR A 507 3.70 -23.91 -18.68
C TYR A 507 3.67 -24.25 -20.18
N LYS A 508 4.06 -25.47 -20.54
CA LYS A 508 3.88 -25.98 -21.90
C LYS A 508 2.38 -26.19 -22.17
N PRO A 509 1.88 -25.85 -23.37
CA PRO A 509 0.49 -26.08 -23.71
C PRO A 509 0.22 -27.58 -23.95
N VAL A 510 -0.98 -28.05 -23.60
CA VAL A 510 -1.45 -29.41 -23.88
C VAL A 510 -2.55 -29.36 -24.92
N LYS A 511 -2.41 -30.11 -26.01
CA LYS A 511 -3.44 -30.25 -27.05
C LYS A 511 -3.88 -31.71 -27.18
N GLU A 512 -5.19 -31.93 -27.15
CA GLU A 512 -5.81 -33.23 -27.45
C GLU A 512 -7.05 -33.02 -28.32
N THR A 513 -7.44 -34.07 -29.07
CA THR A 513 -8.70 -34.11 -29.81
C THR A 513 -9.47 -35.35 -29.36
N PHE A 514 -10.71 -35.19 -28.92
CA PHE A 514 -11.56 -36.30 -28.45
C PHE A 514 -13.05 -35.92 -28.43
N SER A 515 -13.92 -36.91 -28.37
CA SER A 515 -15.36 -36.73 -28.13
C SER A 515 -15.72 -36.97 -26.66
N VAL A 516 -16.83 -36.37 -26.21
CA VAL A 516 -17.34 -36.54 -24.84
C VAL A 516 -18.63 -37.36 -24.90
N GLU A 517 -18.69 -38.49 -24.20
CA GLU A 517 -19.89 -39.34 -24.17
C GLU A 517 -20.89 -38.91 -23.08
N LYS A 518 -20.40 -38.43 -21.93
CA LYS A 518 -21.22 -38.19 -20.74
C LYS A 518 -21.07 -36.78 -20.19
N SER A 519 -22.22 -36.13 -20.01
CA SER A 519 -22.29 -34.82 -19.37
C SER A 519 -21.75 -34.87 -17.94
N LYS A 520 -20.91 -33.90 -17.58
CA LYS A 520 -20.18 -33.73 -16.30
C LYS A 520 -19.08 -34.76 -16.00
N GLU A 521 -18.66 -35.54 -16.99
CA GLU A 521 -17.44 -36.35 -16.90
C GLU A 521 -16.21 -35.51 -16.55
N VAL A 522 -15.25 -36.06 -15.80
CA VAL A 522 -14.01 -35.37 -15.43
C VAL A 522 -12.85 -35.94 -16.24
N LYS A 523 -12.18 -35.10 -17.04
CA LYS A 523 -10.93 -35.46 -17.73
C LYS A 523 -9.76 -34.71 -17.10
N GLU A 524 -8.69 -35.45 -16.79
CA GLU A 524 -7.50 -34.92 -16.11
C GLU A 524 -6.36 -34.68 -17.10
N PHE A 525 -5.63 -33.58 -16.92
CA PHE A 525 -4.50 -33.16 -17.76
C PHE A 525 -3.34 -32.67 -16.89
N ALA A 526 -2.12 -33.13 -17.16
CA ALA A 526 -0.90 -32.59 -16.54
C ALA A 526 -0.21 -31.60 -17.50
N LEU A 527 0.18 -30.43 -17.00
CA LEU A 527 0.95 -29.43 -17.73
C LEU A 527 2.36 -29.33 -17.14
N ASP A 528 3.37 -29.55 -17.99
CA ASP A 528 4.77 -29.30 -17.66
C ASP A 528 5.03 -27.81 -17.38
N VAL A 529 5.87 -27.51 -16.40
CA VAL A 529 6.39 -26.16 -16.16
C VAL A 529 7.45 -25.82 -17.21
N SER A 530 7.45 -24.59 -17.72
CA SER A 530 8.50 -24.06 -18.60
C SER A 530 9.65 -23.47 -17.77
N SER A 531 10.89 -23.73 -18.20
CA SER A 531 12.11 -23.32 -17.49
C SER A 531 13.04 -22.48 -18.36
N ALA A 532 13.75 -21.55 -17.73
CA ALA A 532 14.89 -20.84 -18.28
C ALA A 532 16.18 -21.59 -17.96
N LEU A 533 17.19 -21.51 -18.82
CA LEU A 533 18.56 -21.90 -18.54
C LEU A 533 19.27 -20.76 -17.80
N PHE A 534 19.57 -20.93 -16.51
CA PHE A 534 20.22 -19.90 -15.69
C PHE A 534 21.73 -20.09 -15.69
N LYS A 535 22.47 -19.18 -16.34
CA LYS A 535 23.94 -19.12 -16.34
C LYS A 535 24.39 -18.00 -15.43
N VAL A 536 25.38 -18.26 -14.58
CA VAL A 536 25.81 -17.27 -13.59
C VAL A 536 27.26 -17.47 -13.14
N ASP A 537 28.01 -16.37 -13.12
CA ASP A 537 29.30 -16.28 -12.46
C ASP A 537 29.33 -15.06 -11.53
N SER A 538 30.30 -15.02 -10.62
CA SER A 538 30.44 -13.97 -9.62
C SER A 538 31.89 -13.52 -9.46
N VAL A 539 32.07 -12.35 -8.86
CA VAL A 539 33.40 -11.83 -8.51
C VAL A 539 33.48 -11.61 -7.00
N PRO A 540 34.26 -12.41 -6.24
CA PRO A 540 34.97 -13.61 -6.69
C PRO A 540 34.02 -14.76 -7.06
N SER A 541 34.56 -15.74 -7.80
CA SER A 541 33.84 -16.96 -8.19
C SER A 541 33.96 -18.04 -7.10
N GLY A 542 33.19 -19.12 -7.20
CA GLY A 542 33.04 -20.14 -6.14
C GLY A 542 31.94 -19.83 -5.12
N ALA A 543 30.96 -18.99 -5.46
CA ALA A 543 29.83 -18.66 -4.61
C ALA A 543 28.72 -19.72 -4.74
N VAL A 544 28.18 -20.20 -3.62
CA VAL A 544 27.02 -21.10 -3.59
C VAL A 544 25.77 -20.34 -4.04
N VAL A 545 25.05 -20.90 -5.01
CA VAL A 545 23.88 -20.30 -5.66
C VAL A 545 22.61 -20.99 -5.18
N PHE A 546 21.62 -20.19 -4.74
CA PHE A 546 20.31 -20.66 -4.28
C PHE A 546 19.18 -20.02 -5.08
N ILE A 547 18.18 -20.83 -5.42
CA ILE A 547 16.90 -20.43 -6.04
C ILE A 547 15.79 -20.77 -5.05
N ASP A 548 15.05 -19.76 -4.59
CA ASP A 548 13.99 -19.89 -3.57
C ASP A 548 14.42 -20.59 -2.26
N GLY A 549 15.72 -20.60 -1.99
CA GLY A 549 16.34 -21.26 -0.83
C GLY A 549 16.82 -22.68 -1.09
N VAL A 550 16.57 -23.25 -2.28
CA VAL A 550 17.15 -24.52 -2.74
C VAL A 550 18.50 -24.24 -3.38
N GLU A 551 19.54 -24.97 -2.97
CA GLU A 551 20.87 -24.89 -3.56
C GLU A 551 20.87 -25.53 -4.97
N ILE A 552 21.46 -24.83 -5.96
CA ILE A 552 21.51 -25.30 -7.35
C ILE A 552 22.94 -25.53 -7.88
N GLY A 553 23.97 -25.12 -7.13
CA GLY A 553 25.37 -25.26 -7.53
C GLY A 553 26.25 -24.11 -7.04
N THR A 554 27.45 -24.00 -7.61
CA THR A 554 28.45 -22.96 -7.29
C THR A 554 28.89 -22.22 -8.56
N THR A 555 29.14 -20.91 -8.48
CA THR A 555 29.70 -20.16 -9.60
C THR A 555 31.12 -20.65 -9.97
N PRO A 556 31.49 -20.72 -11.25
CA PRO A 556 30.68 -20.37 -12.43
C PRO A 556 29.77 -21.53 -12.87
N ILE A 557 28.49 -21.23 -13.10
CA ILE A 557 27.53 -22.15 -13.74
C ILE A 557 27.48 -21.78 -15.23
N LEU A 558 28.39 -22.35 -16.02
CA LEU A 558 28.62 -21.99 -17.43
C LEU A 558 27.59 -22.64 -18.38
N ASP A 559 27.38 -23.94 -18.26
CA ASP A 559 26.41 -24.69 -19.07
C ASP A 559 24.95 -24.35 -18.71
N GLY A 560 24.76 -23.69 -17.55
CA GLY A 560 23.49 -23.24 -17.03
C GLY A 560 22.73 -24.30 -16.22
N THR A 561 21.69 -23.87 -15.50
CA THR A 561 20.80 -24.77 -14.74
C THR A 561 19.34 -24.44 -15.02
N PRO A 562 18.45 -25.41 -15.30
CA PRO A 562 17.04 -25.15 -15.50
C PRO A 562 16.38 -24.55 -14.25
N VAL A 563 15.78 -23.36 -14.41
CA VAL A 563 15.03 -22.64 -13.39
C VAL A 563 13.64 -22.33 -13.93
N ASN A 564 12.60 -22.84 -13.28
CA ASN A 564 11.20 -22.64 -13.66
C ASN A 564 10.86 -21.14 -13.83
N PHE A 565 10.09 -20.78 -14.85
CA PHE A 565 9.68 -19.40 -15.14
C PHE A 565 8.86 -18.73 -14.02
N GLY A 566 8.98 -17.40 -13.94
CA GLY A 566 8.34 -16.54 -12.94
C GLY A 566 9.36 -15.86 -12.03
N PHE A 567 8.88 -15.15 -11.00
CA PHE A 567 9.78 -14.56 -10.02
C PHE A 567 10.41 -15.64 -9.13
N ARG A 568 11.72 -15.59 -8.97
CA ARG A 568 12.49 -16.43 -8.05
C ARG A 568 13.38 -15.54 -7.19
N LYS A 569 13.51 -15.89 -5.92
CA LYS A 569 14.53 -15.32 -5.03
C LYS A 569 15.86 -16.00 -5.33
N VAL A 570 16.75 -15.27 -6.01
CA VAL A 570 18.12 -15.71 -6.27
C VAL A 570 19.02 -15.17 -5.18
N LYS A 571 19.77 -16.05 -4.52
CA LYS A 571 20.76 -15.70 -3.51
C LYS A 571 22.10 -16.33 -3.86
N LEU A 572 23.18 -15.57 -3.79
CA LEU A 572 24.55 -16.09 -3.87
C LEU A 572 25.28 -15.83 -2.55
N SER A 573 26.03 -16.82 -2.06
CA SER A 573 26.85 -16.71 -0.86
C SER A 573 28.22 -17.33 -1.06
N ILE A 574 29.27 -16.53 -0.89
CA ILE A 574 30.68 -16.96 -0.99
C ILE A 574 31.38 -17.00 0.38
N GLY A 575 30.69 -16.61 1.46
CA GLY A 575 31.26 -16.56 2.79
C GLY A 575 32.43 -15.58 2.91
N GLY A 576 33.46 -15.96 3.67
CA GLY A 576 34.71 -15.18 3.80
C GLY A 576 34.49 -13.71 4.18
N GLU A 577 35.10 -12.81 3.40
CA GLU A 577 35.05 -11.36 3.62
C GLU A 577 33.87 -10.63 2.95
N TYR A 578 32.93 -11.34 2.34
CA TYR A 578 31.88 -10.77 1.50
C TYR A 578 30.48 -10.83 2.13
N ARG A 579 29.57 -9.97 1.64
CA ARG A 579 28.14 -9.96 1.96
C ARG A 579 27.37 -10.88 1.02
N ASP A 580 26.39 -11.63 1.53
CA ASP A 580 25.47 -12.36 0.66
C ASP A 580 24.80 -11.43 -0.36
N TRP A 581 24.76 -11.83 -1.62
CA TRP A 581 23.99 -11.15 -2.66
C TRP A 581 22.61 -11.77 -2.74
N GLU A 582 21.55 -10.96 -2.81
CA GLU A 582 20.18 -11.45 -2.87
C GLU A 582 19.31 -10.53 -3.74
N LYS A 583 18.57 -11.10 -4.69
CA LYS A 583 17.64 -10.37 -5.55
C LYS A 583 16.47 -11.26 -5.97
N ILE A 584 15.28 -10.68 -6.10
CA ILE A 584 14.17 -11.33 -6.80
C ILE A 584 14.36 -11.07 -8.30
N ILE A 585 14.52 -12.13 -9.09
CA ILE A 585 14.71 -12.09 -10.55
C ILE A 585 13.47 -12.70 -11.20
N GLU A 586 13.02 -12.12 -12.32
CA GLU A 586 11.95 -12.69 -13.13
C GLU A 586 12.56 -13.58 -14.23
N PHE A 587 12.37 -14.89 -14.13
CA PHE A 587 12.77 -15.85 -15.15
C PHE A 587 11.66 -15.87 -16.23
N ASN A 588 11.83 -15.08 -17.29
CA ASN A 588 10.83 -14.92 -18.37
C ASN A 588 11.41 -15.01 -19.79
N GLN A 589 12.68 -15.43 -19.89
CA GLN A 589 13.42 -15.67 -21.14
C GLN A 589 13.96 -17.11 -21.14
N PRO A 590 14.23 -17.73 -22.31
CA PRO A 590 14.75 -19.09 -22.40
C PRO A 590 16.10 -19.27 -21.71
N GLU A 591 16.90 -18.21 -21.66
CA GLU A 591 18.19 -18.16 -21.00
C GLU A 591 18.27 -16.87 -20.17
N MET A 592 18.91 -16.96 -19.00
CA MET A 592 19.17 -15.84 -18.10
C MET A 592 20.68 -15.82 -17.83
N ASP A 593 21.39 -14.92 -18.50
CA ASP A 593 22.86 -14.88 -18.52
C ASP A 593 23.44 -13.81 -17.57
N TYR A 594 24.20 -14.27 -16.58
CA TYR A 594 25.00 -13.49 -15.63
C TYR A 594 26.49 -13.87 -15.69
N LEU A 595 27.00 -14.17 -16.90
CA LEU A 595 28.42 -14.35 -17.20
C LEU A 595 29.06 -13.03 -17.65
N ASP A 596 30.37 -13.07 -17.92
CA ASP A 596 31.19 -11.97 -18.47
C ASP A 596 30.93 -10.58 -17.88
N ASP A 597 30.38 -9.64 -18.65
CA ASP A 597 30.10 -8.27 -18.19
C ASP A 597 28.92 -8.18 -17.19
N ASN A 598 28.08 -9.23 -17.11
CA ASN A 598 26.89 -9.32 -16.26
C ASN A 598 27.14 -10.03 -14.92
N LYS A 599 28.39 -10.38 -14.60
CA LYS A 599 28.74 -11.13 -13.37
C LYS A 599 28.27 -10.46 -12.09
N ILE A 600 27.88 -11.29 -11.13
CA ILE A 600 27.43 -10.81 -9.81
C ILE A 600 28.63 -10.37 -8.97
N LEU A 601 28.77 -9.05 -8.79
CA LEU A 601 29.84 -8.45 -8.00
C LEU A 601 29.51 -8.50 -6.50
N PHE A 602 30.35 -9.19 -5.73
CA PHE A 602 30.22 -9.25 -4.28
C PHE A 602 30.79 -8.00 -3.59
N LEU A 603 30.01 -7.40 -2.68
CA LEU A 603 30.48 -6.31 -1.83
C LEU A 603 31.19 -6.86 -0.59
N LYS A 604 32.38 -6.33 -0.27
CA LYS A 604 33.13 -6.67 0.95
C LYS A 604 32.39 -6.19 2.21
N ASP A 605 32.34 -7.05 3.22
CA ASP A 605 31.78 -6.73 4.53
C ASP A 605 32.87 -6.29 5.51
N TYR A 606 33.31 -5.03 5.39
CA TYR A 606 34.36 -4.46 6.24
C TYR A 606 34.12 -4.60 7.75
N MET A 607 32.85 -4.68 8.19
CA MET A 607 32.49 -4.94 9.57
C MET A 607 32.82 -6.39 10.02
N LYS A 608 32.64 -7.37 9.14
CA LYS A 608 32.99 -8.78 9.35
C LYS A 608 34.50 -9.00 9.25
N ILE A 609 35.15 -8.39 8.26
CA ILE A 609 36.63 -8.41 8.10
C ILE A 609 37.30 -7.90 9.36
N GLY A 610 36.91 -6.70 9.84
CA GLY A 610 37.48 -6.12 11.04
C GLY A 610 37.30 -7.03 12.26
N LYS A 611 36.11 -7.62 12.43
CA LYS A 611 35.85 -8.54 13.55
C LYS A 611 36.69 -9.81 13.48
N MET A 612 36.91 -10.38 12.29
CA MET A 612 37.77 -11.55 12.12
C MET A 612 39.23 -11.22 12.45
N ALA A 613 39.71 -10.03 12.07
CA ALA A 613 41.04 -9.55 12.42
C ALA A 613 41.20 -9.29 13.94
N GLU A 614 40.17 -8.77 14.62
CA GLU A 614 40.17 -8.69 16.09
C GLU A 614 40.25 -10.08 16.73
N GLN A 615 39.50 -11.05 16.21
CA GLN A 615 39.47 -12.43 16.74
C GLN A 615 40.79 -13.18 16.54
N SER A 616 41.60 -12.80 15.54
CA SER A 616 42.97 -13.31 15.35
C SER A 616 44.04 -12.48 16.06
N GLY A 617 43.66 -11.45 16.83
CA GLY A 617 44.57 -10.55 17.55
C GLY A 617 45.28 -9.51 16.65
N ASN A 618 44.99 -9.46 15.35
CA ASN A 618 45.60 -8.51 14.43
C ASN A 618 44.82 -7.18 14.43
N ILE A 619 45.09 -6.37 15.46
CA ILE A 619 44.43 -5.08 15.68
C ILE A 619 44.66 -4.09 14.52
N ASP A 620 45.84 -4.08 13.91
CA ASP A 620 46.14 -3.17 12.79
C ASP A 620 45.32 -3.51 11.53
N ALA A 621 45.18 -4.80 11.21
CA ALA A 621 44.28 -5.23 10.14
C ALA A 621 42.81 -4.93 10.47
N ALA A 622 42.39 -5.01 11.74
CA ALA A 622 41.04 -4.66 12.15
C ALA A 622 40.74 -3.15 11.97
N ILE A 623 41.69 -2.30 12.35
CA ILE A 623 41.64 -0.83 12.19
C ILE A 623 41.51 -0.47 10.71
N GLU A 624 42.37 -1.00 9.83
CA GLU A 624 42.30 -0.69 8.39
C GLU A 624 41.06 -1.29 7.72
N ALA A 625 40.54 -2.42 8.19
CA ALA A 625 39.26 -2.95 7.71
C ALA A 625 38.09 -2.01 8.07
N TYR A 626 37.93 -1.63 9.35
CA TYR A 626 36.82 -0.78 9.78
C TYR A 626 36.85 0.61 9.12
N LYS A 627 38.04 1.16 8.89
CA LYS A 627 38.28 2.44 8.19
C LYS A 627 37.79 2.44 6.74
N LYS A 628 37.72 1.28 6.07
CA LYS A 628 37.19 1.13 4.70
C LYS A 628 35.66 1.07 4.64
N SER A 629 34.94 1.13 5.77
CA SER A 629 33.48 1.17 5.75
C SER A 629 32.98 2.52 5.17
N GLU A 630 32.22 2.46 4.08
CA GLU A 630 31.64 3.65 3.45
C GLU A 630 30.40 4.16 4.19
N ARG A 631 30.13 5.48 4.10
CA ARG A 631 29.04 6.18 4.84
C ARG A 631 27.65 5.64 4.52
N GLN A 632 27.48 5.08 3.34
CA GLN A 632 26.26 4.51 2.79
C GLN A 632 26.02 3.07 3.26
N SER A 633 27.04 2.41 3.84
CA SER A 633 26.89 1.08 4.42
C SER A 633 26.04 1.13 5.70
N PRO A 634 25.06 0.23 5.89
CA PRO A 634 24.31 0.09 7.13
C PRO A 634 25.17 -0.05 8.39
N ASP A 635 26.39 -0.60 8.26
CA ASP A 635 27.31 -0.83 9.38
C ASP A 635 28.26 0.33 9.66
N PHE A 636 28.26 1.41 8.87
CA PHE A 636 29.21 2.53 8.97
C PHE A 636 29.41 3.04 10.40
N SER A 637 28.31 3.36 11.07
CA SER A 637 28.33 3.87 12.45
C SER A 637 28.92 2.86 13.44
N ARG A 638 28.71 1.56 13.22
CA ARG A 638 29.24 0.49 14.09
C ARG A 638 30.73 0.25 13.84
N ALA A 639 31.14 0.19 12.58
CA ALA A 639 32.54 0.06 12.17
C ALA A 639 33.37 1.25 12.70
N HIS A 640 32.91 2.49 12.51
CA HIS A 640 33.62 3.67 13.00
C HIS A 640 33.62 3.80 14.54
N CYS A 641 32.59 3.32 15.24
CA CYS A 641 32.65 3.20 16.71
C CYS A 641 33.70 2.18 17.17
N ARG A 642 33.82 1.03 16.49
CA ARG A 642 34.80 0.00 16.87
C ARG A 642 36.24 0.42 16.53
N LEU A 643 36.44 1.05 15.37
CA LEU A 643 37.68 1.73 15.00
C LEU A 643 38.11 2.71 16.11
N ALA A 644 37.24 3.64 16.48
CA ALA A 644 37.53 4.63 17.52
C ALA A 644 37.91 3.99 18.86
N GLN A 645 37.22 2.91 19.24
CA GLN A 645 37.54 2.16 20.45
C GLN A 645 38.92 1.48 20.38
N LEU A 646 39.25 0.78 19.28
CA LEU A 646 40.57 0.15 19.12
C LEU A 646 41.71 1.19 19.09
N SER A 647 41.48 2.36 18.47
CA SER A 647 42.44 3.47 18.51
C SER A 647 42.67 3.99 19.93
N MET A 648 41.63 4.04 20.76
CA MET A 648 41.71 4.44 22.18
C MET A 648 42.42 3.39 23.04
N ASP A 649 41.93 2.15 23.00
CA ASP A 649 42.31 1.09 23.95
C ASP A 649 43.70 0.51 23.62
N GLU A 650 43.95 0.19 22.34
CA GLU A 650 45.15 -0.53 21.89
C GLU A 650 46.28 0.41 21.43
N LYS A 651 45.94 1.47 20.68
CA LYS A 651 46.92 2.40 20.11
C LYS A 651 47.16 3.66 20.96
N LYS A 652 46.26 3.96 21.91
CA LYS A 652 46.26 5.19 22.73
C LYS A 652 46.26 6.49 21.88
N ASP A 653 45.77 6.39 20.64
CA ASP A 653 45.51 7.52 19.75
C ASP A 653 44.12 8.08 20.05
N TYR A 654 44.08 8.92 21.09
CA TYR A 654 42.86 9.56 21.54
C TYR A 654 42.35 10.62 20.55
N ASP A 655 43.20 11.20 19.70
CA ASP A 655 42.77 12.18 18.69
C ASP A 655 41.97 11.51 17.57
N LEU A 656 42.44 10.35 17.07
CA LEU A 656 41.68 9.53 16.13
C LEU A 656 40.40 8.99 16.76
N ALA A 657 40.46 8.50 18.00
CA ALA A 657 39.27 8.01 18.71
C ALA A 657 38.18 9.09 18.85
N ILE A 658 38.56 10.29 19.32
CA ILE A 658 37.64 11.44 19.45
C ILE A 658 37.03 11.78 18.09
N ARG A 659 37.86 11.92 17.04
CA ARG A 659 37.41 12.27 15.68
C ARG A 659 36.39 11.29 15.13
N GLU A 660 36.65 9.98 15.24
CA GLU A 660 35.75 8.96 14.67
C GLU A 660 34.46 8.79 15.51
N PHE A 661 34.51 8.91 16.84
CA PHE A 661 33.30 8.96 17.66
C PHE A 661 32.44 10.20 17.35
N GLU A 662 33.05 11.39 17.18
CA GLU A 662 32.32 12.61 16.80
C GLU A 662 31.75 12.54 15.37
N LYS A 663 32.46 11.88 14.44
CA LYS A 663 31.96 11.59 13.09
C LYS A 663 30.69 10.74 13.13
N VAL A 664 30.64 9.69 13.96
CA VAL A 664 29.43 8.87 14.12
C VAL A 664 28.29 9.66 14.79
N LEU A 665 28.59 10.38 15.88
CA LEU A 665 27.58 11.14 16.63
C LEU A 665 27.07 12.40 15.91
N SER A 666 27.74 12.84 14.83
CA SER A 666 27.32 13.97 14.00
C SER A 666 26.53 13.57 12.74
N LEU A 667 26.31 12.28 12.49
CA LEU A 667 25.40 11.84 11.42
C LEU A 667 23.95 12.30 11.71
N PRO A 668 23.21 12.89 10.74
CA PRO A 668 21.82 13.30 10.95
C PRO A 668 20.93 12.19 11.48
N GLU A 669 21.14 10.97 11.01
CA GLU A 669 20.41 9.75 11.34
C GLU A 669 20.64 9.34 12.81
N ASN A 670 21.82 9.64 13.35
CA ASN A 670 22.17 9.38 14.76
C ASN A 670 21.83 10.56 15.70
N ARG A 671 21.69 11.78 15.16
CA ARG A 671 21.42 13.00 15.93
C ARG A 671 19.96 13.16 16.35
N GLN A 672 19.00 12.57 15.63
CA GLN A 672 17.58 12.67 15.99
C GLN A 672 17.26 11.83 17.24
N ILE A 673 17.33 12.49 18.40
CA ILE A 673 17.03 11.95 19.74
C ILE A 673 17.83 10.68 20.08
N ILE A 674 19.16 10.83 20.18
CA ILE A 674 20.14 9.87 20.77
C ILE A 674 19.69 8.42 20.59
N TYR A 675 19.88 7.91 19.38
CA TYR A 675 19.41 6.58 19.01
C TYR A 675 19.97 5.53 19.99
N LYS A 676 19.10 4.64 20.48
CA LYS A 676 19.41 3.73 21.61
C LYS A 676 20.71 2.96 21.44
N GLN A 677 21.05 2.62 20.19
CA GLN A 677 22.24 1.85 19.83
C GLN A 677 23.58 2.59 20.03
N PHE A 678 23.58 3.93 20.11
CA PHE A 678 24.80 4.76 20.28
C PHE A 678 24.87 5.47 21.64
N ALA A 679 24.05 5.07 22.62
CA ALA A 679 24.09 5.65 23.96
C ALA A 679 25.45 5.44 24.65
N VAL A 680 26.08 4.28 24.44
CA VAL A 680 27.43 3.94 24.96
C VAL A 680 28.53 4.73 24.22
N THR A 681 28.32 5.14 22.98
CA THR A 681 29.29 5.95 22.22
C THR A 681 29.58 7.29 22.91
N TYR A 682 28.62 7.87 23.64
CA TYR A 682 28.85 9.05 24.48
C TYR A 682 29.73 8.76 25.71
N THR A 683 29.67 7.54 26.26
CA THR A 683 30.57 7.09 27.34
C THR A 683 31.99 6.97 26.81
N ASN A 684 32.18 6.27 25.69
CA ASN A 684 33.49 6.04 25.10
C ASN A 684 34.14 7.35 24.60
N LEU A 685 33.37 8.25 23.97
CA LEU A 685 33.87 9.59 23.61
C LEU A 685 34.23 10.41 24.86
N GLY A 686 33.45 10.26 25.93
CA GLY A 686 33.75 10.89 27.22
C GLY A 686 35.05 10.40 27.85
N HIS A 687 35.31 9.09 27.76
CA HIS A 687 36.56 8.45 28.19
C HIS A 687 37.74 8.87 27.32
N ALA A 688 37.62 8.86 25.99
CA ALA A 688 38.66 9.34 25.07
C ALA A 688 39.06 10.81 25.36
N TYR A 689 38.06 11.67 25.62
CA TYR A 689 38.31 13.04 26.05
C TYR A 689 38.99 13.14 27.42
N TYR A 690 38.68 12.26 28.37
CA TYR A 690 39.37 12.20 29.65
C TYR A 690 40.85 11.82 29.47
N GLU A 691 41.15 10.78 28.68
CA GLU A 691 42.54 10.33 28.50
C GLU A 691 43.37 11.33 27.70
N LYS A 692 42.81 11.96 26.66
CA LYS A 692 43.47 13.09 25.97
C LYS A 692 43.73 14.24 26.93
N GLY A 693 42.79 14.53 27.83
CA GLY A 693 42.98 15.51 28.90
C GLY A 693 44.12 15.13 29.86
N ASN A 694 44.23 13.85 30.20
CA ASN A 694 45.22 13.30 31.14
C ASN A 694 46.64 13.28 30.53
N GLN A 695 46.80 13.02 29.23
CA GLN A 695 48.09 13.16 28.52
C GLN A 695 48.61 14.61 28.55
N LEU A 696 47.73 15.60 28.41
CA LEU A 696 48.12 17.01 28.26
C LEU A 696 48.40 17.74 29.60
N VAL A 697 48.20 17.10 30.76
CA VAL A 697 48.24 17.77 32.09
C VAL A 697 49.56 18.51 32.35
N GLN A 698 50.69 17.96 31.87
CA GLN A 698 52.01 18.56 32.06
C GLN A 698 52.44 19.50 30.92
N THR A 699 51.95 19.28 29.70
CA THR A 699 52.41 19.96 28.48
C THR A 699 51.50 21.09 28.00
N ASP A 700 50.18 20.90 28.05
CA ASP A 700 49.18 21.96 27.78
C ASP A 700 48.03 21.89 28.79
N LYS A 701 48.20 22.60 29.91
CA LYS A 701 47.17 22.73 30.95
C LYS A 701 45.84 23.31 30.44
N ARG A 702 45.86 24.16 29.38
CA ARG A 702 44.64 24.74 28.79
C ARG A 702 43.92 23.71 27.91
N GLY A 703 44.65 22.94 27.11
CA GLY A 703 44.17 21.78 26.36
C GLY A 703 43.61 20.68 27.28
N ALA A 704 44.33 20.34 28.35
CA ALA A 704 43.88 19.40 29.37
C ALA A 704 42.53 19.82 29.97
N ALA A 705 42.42 21.08 30.42
CA ALA A 705 41.17 21.62 30.96
C ALA A 705 40.01 21.61 29.94
N ARG A 706 40.26 21.94 28.67
CA ARG A 706 39.25 21.86 27.60
C ARG A 706 38.75 20.43 27.39
N ASN A 707 39.66 19.45 27.36
CA ASN A 707 39.32 18.04 27.17
C ASN A 707 38.55 17.45 28.37
N PHE A 708 38.93 17.73 29.62
CA PHE A 708 38.12 17.33 30.78
C PHE A 708 36.71 17.97 30.80
N ALA A 709 36.58 19.22 30.34
CA ALA A 709 35.27 19.86 30.21
C ALA A 709 34.38 19.17 29.16
N LYS A 710 34.95 18.80 28.00
CA LYS A 710 34.25 18.00 26.98
C LYS A 710 33.90 16.59 27.48
N ALA A 711 34.80 15.91 28.20
CA ALA A 711 34.51 14.61 28.82
C ALA A 711 33.27 14.68 29.72
N ILE A 712 33.21 15.67 30.62
CA ILE A 712 32.06 15.92 31.51
C ILE A 712 30.77 16.16 30.71
N GLU A 713 30.83 16.90 29.61
CA GLU A 713 29.68 17.16 28.74
C GLU A 713 29.12 15.86 28.15
N LYS A 714 29.96 15.05 27.49
CA LYS A 714 29.51 13.81 26.84
C LYS A 714 29.05 12.76 27.86
N LEU A 715 29.71 12.65 29.01
CA LEU A 715 29.34 11.72 30.08
C LEU A 715 28.03 12.11 30.80
N LYS A 716 27.63 13.39 30.78
CA LYS A 716 26.27 13.79 31.21
C LYS A 716 25.21 13.32 30.22
N VAL A 717 25.47 13.42 28.92
CA VAL A 717 24.56 12.93 27.86
C VAL A 717 24.42 11.41 27.96
N ALA A 718 25.54 10.68 28.18
CA ALA A 718 25.52 9.25 28.48
C ALA A 718 24.67 8.93 29.73
N LYS A 719 24.90 9.65 30.86
CA LYS A 719 24.11 9.47 32.10
C LYS A 719 22.60 9.60 31.87
N GLN A 720 22.16 10.58 31.09
CA GLN A 720 20.75 10.79 30.77
C GLN A 720 20.12 9.64 29.95
N ASN A 721 20.94 8.81 29.31
CA ASN A 721 20.54 7.76 28.38
C ASN A 721 20.91 6.33 28.82
N ILE A 722 21.36 6.13 30.07
CA ILE A 722 21.72 4.81 30.66
C ILE A 722 20.66 3.72 30.39
N ARG A 723 19.37 4.07 30.43
CA ARG A 723 18.24 3.16 30.13
C ARG A 723 18.27 2.51 28.73
N PHE A 724 19.16 2.94 27.86
CA PHE A 724 19.34 2.45 26.50
C PHE A 724 20.67 1.70 26.30
N PHE A 725 21.51 1.56 27.34
CA PHE A 725 22.75 0.79 27.25
C PHE A 725 22.44 -0.70 26.95
N PRO A 726 23.23 -1.39 26.10
CA PRO A 726 23.01 -2.81 25.78
C PRO A 726 23.18 -3.70 27.02
N ASN A 727 22.26 -4.64 27.23
CA ASN A 727 22.25 -5.53 28.41
C ASN A 727 23.61 -6.23 28.67
N LEU A 728 24.33 -6.62 27.61
CA LEU A 728 25.60 -7.36 27.72
C LEU A 728 26.75 -6.50 28.28
N GLN A 729 26.70 -5.18 28.09
CA GLN A 729 27.73 -4.22 28.49
C GLN A 729 27.20 -3.20 29.51
N PHE A 730 25.99 -3.42 30.04
CA PHE A 730 25.25 -2.42 30.82
C PHE A 730 26.03 -1.96 32.06
N ASP A 731 26.52 -2.92 32.85
CA ASP A 731 27.22 -2.62 34.11
C ASP A 731 28.52 -1.87 33.85
N GLU A 732 29.34 -2.30 32.89
CA GLU A 732 30.62 -1.67 32.55
C GLU A 732 30.41 -0.25 31.98
N ALA A 733 29.46 -0.08 31.05
CA ALA A 733 29.11 1.24 30.54
C ALA A 733 28.54 2.18 31.62
N VAL A 734 27.77 1.67 32.59
CA VAL A 734 27.31 2.45 33.76
C VAL A 734 28.50 2.84 34.63
N HIS A 735 29.37 1.89 34.99
CA HIS A 735 30.58 2.14 35.77
C HIS A 735 31.41 3.27 35.15
N ASP A 736 31.75 3.15 33.87
CA ASP A 736 32.61 4.11 33.16
C ASP A 736 31.94 5.49 33.03
N THR A 737 30.63 5.52 32.77
CA THR A 737 29.84 6.77 32.70
C THR A 737 29.86 7.55 34.00
N TYR A 738 29.90 6.86 35.15
CA TYR A 738 30.01 7.52 36.46
C TYR A 738 31.47 7.81 36.85
N TYR A 739 32.36 6.85 36.65
CA TYR A 739 33.78 6.95 37.02
C TYR A 739 34.46 8.09 36.26
N TYR A 740 34.47 8.04 34.92
CA TYR A 740 35.17 9.04 34.10
C TYR A 740 34.61 10.45 34.30
N ARG A 741 33.32 10.57 34.65
CA ARG A 741 32.71 11.87 34.93
C ARG A 741 33.19 12.45 36.25
N ALA A 742 33.31 11.62 37.29
CA ALA A 742 33.77 12.03 38.61
C ALA A 742 35.27 12.40 38.59
N ILE A 743 36.12 11.57 37.99
CA ILE A 743 37.55 11.88 37.86
C ILE A 743 37.81 13.06 36.92
N SER A 744 37.02 13.26 35.85
CA SER A 744 37.13 14.47 35.01
C SER A 744 36.80 15.74 35.79
N TYR A 745 35.77 15.73 36.65
CA TYR A 745 35.48 16.85 37.54
C TYR A 745 36.61 17.14 38.52
N HIS A 746 37.18 16.09 39.13
CA HIS A 746 38.34 16.18 40.03
C HIS A 746 39.56 16.78 39.30
N LYS A 747 39.96 16.23 38.15
CA LYS A 747 41.12 16.69 37.37
C LYS A 747 40.95 18.12 36.86
N LEU A 748 39.74 18.49 36.39
CA LEU A 748 39.44 19.85 35.97
C LEU A 748 39.55 20.85 37.14
N TYR A 749 39.14 20.46 38.35
CA TYR A 749 39.39 21.27 39.54
C TYR A 749 40.89 21.39 39.84
N LEU A 750 41.66 20.29 39.84
CA LEU A 750 43.10 20.34 40.14
C LEU A 750 43.88 21.29 39.23
N ILE A 751 43.49 21.38 37.95
CA ILE A 751 44.13 22.24 36.94
C ILE A 751 43.65 23.69 37.02
N THR A 752 42.35 23.92 37.23
CA THR A 752 41.77 25.28 37.15
C THR A 752 41.62 25.98 38.49
N LYS A 753 41.71 25.23 39.61
CA LYS A 753 41.48 25.67 41.00
C LYS A 753 40.15 26.40 41.26
N LYS A 754 39.18 26.28 40.34
CA LYS A 754 37.86 26.92 40.47
C LYS A 754 37.03 26.23 41.55
N SER A 755 36.84 26.88 42.70
CA SER A 755 36.05 26.40 43.85
C SER A 755 34.65 25.90 43.45
N SER A 756 34.00 26.53 42.47
CA SER A 756 32.69 26.13 41.93
C SER A 756 32.64 24.75 41.25
N LEU A 757 33.77 24.03 41.16
CA LEU A 757 33.86 22.64 40.74
C LEU A 757 33.86 21.64 41.91
N LEU A 758 34.28 22.03 43.12
CA LEU A 758 34.39 21.11 44.27
C LEU A 758 33.06 20.43 44.63
N PRO A 759 31.92 21.14 44.81
CA PRO A 759 30.63 20.49 45.08
C PRO A 759 30.11 19.62 43.92
N LYS A 760 30.60 19.87 42.68
CA LYS A 760 30.26 19.06 41.51
C LYS A 760 31.10 17.78 41.47
N ALA A 761 32.36 17.86 41.90
CA ALA A 761 33.26 16.72 42.04
C ALA A 761 32.82 15.76 43.15
N ASP A 762 32.52 16.22 44.38
CA ASP A 762 32.02 15.32 45.43
C ASP A 762 30.68 14.70 45.03
N ARG A 763 29.75 15.48 44.46
CA ARG A 763 28.47 14.92 43.98
C ARG A 763 28.69 13.85 42.91
N ALA A 764 29.60 14.07 41.96
CA ALA A 764 29.89 13.07 40.92
C ALA A 764 30.53 11.81 41.51
N TRP A 765 31.45 11.94 42.48
CA TRP A 765 32.01 10.79 43.20
C TRP A 765 30.96 10.08 44.05
N LYS A 766 30.08 10.80 44.76
CA LYS A 766 28.95 10.22 45.49
C LYS A 766 28.09 9.37 44.55
N GLU A 767 27.66 9.93 43.43
CA GLU A 767 26.87 9.21 42.43
C GLU A 767 27.60 7.97 41.88
N TYR A 768 28.92 7.98 41.74
CA TYR A 768 29.68 6.80 41.34
C TYR A 768 29.58 5.64 42.34
N PHE A 769 29.64 5.92 43.65
CA PHE A 769 29.46 4.90 44.68
C PHE A 769 27.99 4.49 44.83
N ASP A 770 27.05 5.44 44.78
CA ASP A 770 25.61 5.18 44.92
C ASP A 770 25.06 4.32 43.76
N PHE A 771 25.63 4.45 42.55
CA PHE A 771 25.25 3.68 41.35
C PHE A 771 26.32 2.66 40.90
N PHE A 772 27.21 2.24 41.79
CA PHE A 772 28.21 1.23 41.46
C PHE A 772 27.53 -0.11 41.12
N PRO A 773 27.80 -0.74 39.95
CA PRO A 773 27.12 -1.96 39.55
C PRO A 773 27.52 -3.16 40.41
N LYS A 774 26.55 -3.82 41.06
CA LYS A 774 26.79 -4.97 41.95
C LYS A 774 27.54 -6.13 41.29
N ASN A 775 27.30 -6.38 40.00
CA ASN A 775 27.98 -7.44 39.25
C ASN A 775 29.48 -7.17 38.99
N LEU A 776 29.98 -5.98 39.35
CA LEU A 776 31.40 -5.62 39.28
C LEU A 776 32.07 -5.63 40.67
N GLU A 777 31.30 -5.84 41.75
CA GLU A 777 31.88 -5.96 43.10
C GLU A 777 32.71 -7.25 43.21
N GLY A 778 33.86 -7.17 43.88
CA GLY A 778 34.81 -8.28 44.00
C GLY A 778 35.66 -8.58 42.75
N LYS A 779 35.31 -8.08 41.56
CA LYS A 779 36.15 -8.24 40.35
C LYS A 779 37.48 -7.48 40.53
N SER A 780 38.61 -8.18 40.37
CA SER A 780 39.96 -7.68 40.70
C SER A 780 40.34 -6.36 40.01
N SER A 781 39.96 -6.18 38.75
CA SER A 781 40.15 -4.92 38.00
C SER A 781 39.41 -3.74 38.63
N PHE A 782 38.13 -3.94 38.99
CA PHE A 782 37.27 -2.91 39.55
C PHE A 782 37.53 -2.61 41.03
N VAL A 783 38.03 -3.58 41.80
CA VAL A 783 38.45 -3.36 43.21
C VAL A 783 39.54 -2.28 43.29
N ARG A 784 40.56 -2.34 42.43
CA ARG A 784 41.64 -1.34 42.39
C ARG A 784 41.14 0.04 41.97
N ILE A 785 40.24 0.09 40.97
CA ILE A 785 39.60 1.34 40.50
C ILE A 785 38.78 1.98 41.63
N ARG A 786 38.00 1.18 42.36
CA ARG A 786 37.15 1.64 43.48
C ARG A 786 37.98 2.17 44.65
N GLN A 787 39.07 1.50 45.03
CA GLN A 787 40.02 2.00 46.05
C GLN A 787 40.65 3.34 45.62
N SER A 788 41.02 3.47 44.35
CA SER A 788 41.52 4.73 43.79
C SER A 788 40.44 5.84 43.84
N ALA A 789 39.20 5.53 43.48
CA ALA A 789 38.08 6.46 43.58
C ALA A 789 37.83 6.95 45.02
N GLU A 790 37.98 6.09 46.03
CA GLU A 790 37.82 6.46 47.44
C GLU A 790 38.89 7.44 47.90
N LYS A 791 40.14 7.30 47.41
CA LYS A 791 41.21 8.27 47.65
C LYS A 791 40.91 9.61 46.98
N HIS A 792 40.50 9.61 45.72
CA HIS A 792 40.13 10.82 44.98
C HIS A 792 38.91 11.54 45.59
N ARG A 793 37.97 10.80 46.18
CA ARG A 793 36.81 11.38 46.88
C ARG A 793 37.21 12.00 48.22
N ARG A 794 38.05 11.32 49.02
CA ARG A 794 38.60 11.87 50.27
C ARG A 794 39.29 13.21 50.01
N GLN A 795 40.23 13.24 49.05
CA GLN A 795 40.91 14.47 48.63
C GLN A 795 39.98 15.62 48.24
N ILE A 796 38.79 15.36 47.67
CA ILE A 796 37.82 16.42 47.35
C ILE A 796 37.04 16.85 48.59
N LYS A 797 36.74 15.93 49.51
CA LYS A 797 36.10 16.27 50.80
C LYS A 797 37.01 17.09 51.71
N ASP A 798 38.30 16.77 51.74
CA ASP A 798 39.29 17.49 52.55
C ASP A 798 39.55 18.93 52.04
N LEU A 799 38.96 19.29 50.89
CA LEU A 799 39.05 20.60 50.24
C LEU A 799 37.71 21.37 50.24
N ILE A 800 36.66 20.84 50.87
CA ILE A 800 35.31 21.44 50.99
C ILE A 800 35.07 21.86 52.44
#